data_AF-A0A031LX37-F1
#
_entry.id   AF-A0A031LX37-F1
#
_cell.length_a   1.000
_cell.length_b   1.000
_cell.length_c   1.000
_cell.angle_alpha   90.00
_cell.angle_beta   90.00
_cell.angle_gamma   90.00
#
_symmetry.space_group_name_H-M   'P 1'
#
loop_
_entity.id
_entity.type
_entity.pdbx_description
1 polymer ?
#
loop_
_entity_poly.entity_id
_entity_poly.type
_entity_poly.pdbx_seq_one_letter_code
_entity_poly.pdbx_strand_id
1 'polypeptide(L)'
;MVKKMSIKPDVNDILAKTITEADFRNKFKNIIGFIYSHLFNLELGPAEKNLNNISENSIYQFSSADVTQANNFPNVSNVMTAYVTTLKNATSLVTYQSITVITHSSGIKEFKRHAVSGSWGSWDELSKDFIISTMTANKLAYPAPSPAEKNLNNISESSTYQFSSADATQANNFPVVSNVMTAYVTTLKIGTSLVTYQSVTVITHSSGIKEFKRRSVSGTWSLWEETSANALTSNPFVNPVYDPTEKNLNNISVNSVYQYPSTYATVENNFPVVGERTYVETFKLPDSAFITQRATVIIFGAEPRLFIRSGAQGSFWPWTEVLTASPTKNLGFDDAAWYKYTRADSQPIYQDKLPKFRRSNLLKDKDVCVVMTGTSLTASTSQHCTLLPDAHLRPPNMHAAAFGSYIWDTLKWEGQQYRRYDASYFTEVGTFETKSKDNLWDDPTRDGLTRISADANASVGFVIPIDAWQFNFIYRTESTGCTASVSVAEGNGKVQVYDETTASWVEANGYQFSMLETTPVTRTVVIPNLITEAPENYTLASKANTTYQKRLKMRCRSSDGAFDSRASAKNVTIANASSNGRLLYWGVEWSPREYMMTFINSSRGSHATDARKTSGLPRYQDNEVWGFKPDLILAELAIHNDGASGAGALPVGTWQQLAKQYVTDTNYELSLYSRAAHFNLEPEYSFFVGSITWNFGGINEDGTLKFSTQTASVLGDARSMSALDKYQEAINYLRSQNIVCLDTAEHWVEACKAVFGDLKSATVASGKTGATFTDEGSHWNNNGAKVMAKAVIPLIK
;
A
#
# COMPACT_ATOMS: atom_id res chain seq x y z
N MET A 1 -7.04 -43.09 10.65
CA MET A 1 -5.79 -42.75 11.38
C MET A 1 -4.65 -42.72 10.39
N VAL A 2 -4.15 -41.54 10.03
CA VAL A 2 -2.90 -41.40 9.25
C VAL A 2 -2.06 -40.34 9.95
N LYS A 3 -0.84 -40.75 10.32
CA LYS A 3 0.18 -39.97 11.02
C LYS A 3 0.54 -38.73 10.20
N LYS A 4 0.47 -37.56 10.83
CA LYS A 4 1.08 -36.32 10.35
C LYS A 4 2.60 -36.47 10.45
N MET A 5 3.26 -36.74 9.32
CA MET A 5 4.72 -36.62 9.22
C MET A 5 5.04 -35.13 9.04
N SER A 6 5.70 -34.55 10.04
CA SER A 6 6.27 -33.20 9.97
C SER A 6 7.71 -33.32 9.48
N ILE A 7 8.02 -32.71 8.34
CA ILE A 7 9.39 -32.50 7.90
C ILE A 7 9.60 -30.99 7.77
N LYS A 8 10.43 -30.43 8.65
CA LYS A 8 11.02 -29.10 8.48
C LYS A 8 12.32 -29.26 7.69
N PRO A 9 12.51 -28.60 6.53
CA PRO A 9 13.85 -28.32 6.06
C PRO A 9 14.39 -27.16 6.89
N ASP A 10 15.52 -27.36 7.55
CA ASP A 10 16.25 -26.31 8.25
C ASP A 10 16.87 -25.38 7.19
N VAL A 11 16.21 -24.25 6.95
CA VAL A 11 16.62 -23.23 5.96
C VAL A 11 17.91 -22.51 6.40
N ASN A 12 18.31 -22.64 7.66
CA ASN A 12 19.48 -21.94 8.19
C ASN A 12 20.82 -22.55 7.73
N ASP A 13 20.83 -23.78 7.24
CA ASP A 13 22.05 -24.41 6.69
C ASP A 13 22.35 -23.97 5.23
N ILE A 14 21.41 -23.24 4.60
CA ILE A 14 21.51 -22.79 3.20
C ILE A 14 22.22 -21.43 3.08
N LEU A 15 22.24 -20.61 4.13
CA LEU A 15 22.74 -19.24 4.06
C LEU A 15 24.23 -19.07 4.40
N ALA A 16 24.96 -20.15 4.69
CA ALA A 16 26.33 -20.06 5.20
C ALA A 16 27.46 -20.52 4.25
N LYS A 17 27.18 -20.95 3.00
CA LYS A 17 28.25 -21.38 2.07
C LYS A 17 28.02 -20.90 0.63
N THR A 18 29.08 -20.41 0.00
CA THR A 18 29.15 -20.04 -1.41
C THR A 18 28.73 -21.21 -2.29
N ILE A 19 27.54 -21.14 -2.88
CA ILE A 19 26.99 -22.19 -3.75
C ILE A 19 27.50 -21.94 -5.17
N THR A 20 28.07 -22.96 -5.81
CA THR A 20 28.46 -22.87 -7.22
C THR A 20 27.22 -22.89 -8.12
N GLU A 21 27.30 -22.31 -9.31
CA GLU A 21 26.19 -22.24 -10.27
C GLU A 21 25.64 -23.63 -10.66
N ALA A 22 26.50 -24.65 -10.67
CA ALA A 22 26.11 -26.04 -10.91
C ALA A 22 25.27 -26.63 -9.75
N ASP A 23 25.62 -26.32 -8.50
CA ASP A 23 24.85 -26.72 -7.31
C ASP A 23 23.51 -25.98 -7.22
N PHE A 24 23.47 -24.71 -7.60
CA PHE A 24 22.23 -23.95 -7.70
C PHE A 24 21.29 -24.57 -8.75
N ARG A 25 21.79 -24.92 -9.94
CA ARG A 25 20.97 -25.57 -11.00
C ARG A 25 20.46 -26.95 -10.59
N ASN A 26 21.27 -27.76 -9.92
CA ASN A 26 20.84 -29.08 -9.44
C ASN A 26 19.83 -28.98 -8.29
N LYS A 27 19.99 -28.04 -7.37
CA LYS A 27 19.05 -27.85 -6.25
C LYS A 27 17.75 -27.16 -6.68
N PHE A 28 17.82 -26.23 -7.63
CA PHE A 28 16.64 -25.60 -8.25
C PHE A 28 15.82 -26.62 -9.05
N LYS A 29 16.48 -27.56 -9.77
CA LYS A 29 15.81 -28.71 -10.40
C LYS A 29 15.05 -29.57 -9.38
N ASN A 30 15.66 -29.85 -8.22
CA ASN A 30 15.01 -30.65 -7.17
C ASN A 30 13.83 -29.93 -6.51
N ILE A 31 13.89 -28.61 -6.35
CA ILE A 31 12.80 -27.81 -5.75
C ILE A 31 11.62 -27.67 -6.70
N ILE A 32 11.85 -27.41 -8.00
CA ILE A 32 10.79 -27.39 -9.00
C ILE A 32 10.17 -28.78 -9.17
N GLY A 33 10.99 -29.84 -9.19
CA GLY A 33 10.51 -31.23 -9.19
C GLY A 33 9.68 -31.58 -7.96
N PHE A 34 10.03 -31.04 -6.78
CA PHE A 34 9.30 -31.24 -5.54
C PHE A 34 7.96 -30.48 -5.49
N ILE A 35 7.91 -29.25 -6.00
CA ILE A 35 6.69 -28.43 -6.02
C ILE A 35 5.65 -28.99 -7.02
N TYR A 36 6.08 -29.48 -8.18
CA TYR A 36 5.15 -30.03 -9.17
C TYR A 36 4.72 -31.49 -8.88
N SER A 37 5.60 -32.34 -8.32
CA SER A 37 5.25 -33.74 -7.99
C SER A 37 4.26 -33.90 -6.83
N HIS A 38 4.06 -32.88 -6.00
CA HIS A 38 3.18 -32.95 -4.83
C HIS A 38 1.82 -32.25 -5.01
N LEU A 39 1.60 -31.56 -6.13
CA LEU A 39 0.33 -30.87 -6.38
C LEU A 39 -0.57 -31.57 -7.42
N PHE A 40 -0.05 -32.41 -8.30
CA PHE A 40 -0.85 -33.08 -9.33
C PHE A 40 -0.29 -34.47 -9.70
N ASN A 41 -0.62 -35.50 -8.92
CA ASN A 41 -0.43 -36.90 -9.33
C ASN A 41 -1.78 -37.48 -9.76
N LEU A 42 -2.09 -37.41 -11.05
CA LEU A 42 -3.01 -38.34 -11.69
C LEU A 42 -2.14 -39.25 -12.56
N GLU A 43 -2.02 -40.53 -12.19
CA GLU A 43 -1.45 -41.54 -13.08
C GLU A 43 -2.33 -41.61 -14.33
N LEU A 44 -1.76 -41.27 -15.49
CA LEU A 44 -2.45 -41.31 -16.78
C LEU A 44 -2.79 -42.76 -17.14
N GLY A 45 -4.07 -43.03 -17.38
CA GLY A 45 -4.53 -44.30 -17.93
C GLY A 45 -4.07 -44.50 -19.39
N PRO A 46 -4.10 -45.73 -19.92
CA PRO A 46 -3.66 -46.04 -21.29
C PRO A 46 -4.35 -45.21 -22.39
N ALA A 47 -5.58 -44.75 -22.15
CA ALA A 47 -6.38 -43.94 -23.08
C ALA A 47 -5.89 -42.48 -23.22
N GLU A 48 -5.21 -41.96 -22.20
CA GLU A 48 -4.76 -40.56 -22.13
C GLU A 48 -3.34 -40.38 -22.71
N LYS A 49 -2.69 -41.48 -23.11
CA LYS A 49 -1.43 -41.46 -23.87
C LYS A 49 -1.62 -41.04 -25.34
N ASN A 50 -2.84 -40.80 -25.81
CA ASN A 50 -3.06 -40.08 -27.07
C ASN A 50 -3.54 -38.67 -26.76
N LEU A 51 -2.69 -37.66 -27.01
CA LEU A 51 -2.99 -36.26 -26.68
C LEU A 51 -4.24 -35.72 -27.37
N ASN A 52 -4.66 -36.32 -28.48
CA ASN A 52 -5.88 -35.92 -29.19
C ASN A 52 -7.16 -36.27 -28.42
N ASN A 53 -7.08 -37.22 -27.47
CA ASN A 53 -8.21 -37.66 -26.65
C ASN A 53 -8.43 -36.75 -25.43
N ILE A 54 -7.49 -35.85 -25.14
CA ILE A 54 -7.63 -34.88 -24.06
C ILE A 54 -8.48 -33.72 -24.58
N SER A 55 -9.77 -33.77 -24.31
CA SER A 55 -10.76 -32.80 -24.81
C SER A 55 -11.39 -31.92 -23.73
N GLU A 56 -10.98 -32.05 -22.48
CA GLU A 56 -11.47 -31.26 -21.36
C GLU A 56 -10.41 -30.25 -20.90
N ASN A 57 -10.84 -29.24 -20.12
CA ASN A 57 -9.91 -28.25 -19.56
C ASN A 57 -9.05 -28.91 -18.49
N SER A 58 -7.78 -29.16 -18.81
CA SER A 58 -6.90 -29.97 -17.96
C SER A 58 -5.43 -29.57 -18.10
N ILE A 59 -4.63 -29.96 -17.10
CA ILE A 59 -3.16 -29.88 -17.12
C ILE A 59 -2.62 -31.25 -16.72
N TYR A 60 -1.73 -31.81 -17.54
CA TYR A 60 -1.11 -33.11 -17.31
C TYR A 60 0.42 -33.01 -17.36
N GLN A 61 1.09 -33.74 -16.48
CA GLN A 61 2.53 -33.92 -16.50
C GLN A 61 2.88 -35.27 -17.15
N PHE A 62 3.81 -35.26 -18.10
CA PHE A 62 4.32 -36.44 -18.78
C PHE A 62 5.79 -36.65 -18.40
N SER A 63 6.12 -37.86 -17.94
CA SER A 63 7.50 -38.28 -17.75
C SER A 63 8.19 -38.50 -19.11
N SER A 64 9.53 -38.61 -19.12
CA SER A 64 10.27 -38.96 -20.33
C SER A 64 9.83 -40.29 -20.95
N ALA A 65 9.39 -41.26 -20.14
CA ALA A 65 8.87 -42.55 -20.58
C ALA A 65 7.44 -42.43 -21.17
N ASP A 66 6.62 -41.53 -20.64
CA ASP A 66 5.26 -41.30 -21.18
C ASP A 66 5.32 -40.56 -22.51
N VAL A 67 6.23 -39.60 -22.66
CA VAL A 67 6.43 -38.85 -23.91
C VAL A 67 6.81 -39.77 -25.06
N THR A 68 7.62 -40.81 -24.82
CA THR A 68 8.01 -41.79 -25.84
C THR A 68 6.90 -42.76 -26.22
N GLN A 69 5.90 -42.94 -25.35
CA GLN A 69 4.73 -43.78 -25.59
C GLN A 69 3.51 -42.97 -26.05
N ALA A 70 3.57 -41.63 -25.99
CA ALA A 70 2.46 -40.76 -26.29
C ALA A 70 2.27 -40.56 -27.80
N ASN A 71 1.06 -40.84 -28.29
CA ASN A 71 0.68 -40.53 -29.66
C ASN A 71 0.39 -39.02 -29.80
N ASN A 72 0.78 -38.46 -30.94
CA ASN A 72 0.62 -37.04 -31.29
C ASN A 72 1.38 -36.05 -30.38
N PHE A 73 2.47 -36.51 -29.75
CA PHE A 73 3.42 -35.63 -29.07
C PHE A 73 4.32 -34.90 -30.09
N PRO A 74 4.73 -33.63 -29.88
CA PRO A 74 5.69 -32.96 -30.77
C PRO A 74 7.02 -33.73 -30.82
N ASN A 75 7.66 -33.78 -31.98
CA ASN A 75 8.91 -34.52 -32.15
C ASN A 75 10.07 -33.78 -31.44
N VAL A 76 10.32 -34.12 -30.18
CA VAL A 76 11.37 -33.52 -29.35
C VAL A 76 12.26 -34.61 -28.79
N SER A 77 13.56 -34.53 -29.08
CA SER A 77 14.56 -35.43 -28.50
C SER A 77 14.96 -34.99 -27.09
N ASN A 78 15.38 -35.95 -26.25
CA ASN A 78 15.95 -35.70 -24.91
C ASN A 78 14.98 -35.02 -23.92
N VAL A 79 13.69 -35.36 -23.97
CA VAL A 79 12.68 -34.85 -23.03
C VAL A 79 12.90 -35.43 -21.64
N MET A 80 12.98 -34.55 -20.64
CA MET A 80 13.06 -34.91 -19.21
C MET A 80 11.66 -34.92 -18.58
N THR A 81 10.84 -33.94 -18.94
CA THR A 81 9.44 -33.81 -18.52
C THR A 81 8.73 -32.88 -19.49
N ALA A 82 7.43 -33.11 -19.68
CA ALA A 82 6.58 -32.16 -20.37
C ALA A 82 5.28 -31.91 -19.64
N TYR A 83 4.71 -30.73 -19.86
CA TYR A 83 3.41 -30.34 -19.33
C TYR A 83 2.49 -30.01 -20.49
N VAL A 84 1.31 -30.62 -20.52
CA VAL A 84 0.29 -30.41 -21.56
C VAL A 84 -0.89 -29.71 -20.92
N THR A 85 -1.27 -28.55 -21.47
CA THR A 85 -2.46 -27.80 -21.06
C THR A 85 -3.47 -27.85 -22.19
N THR A 86 -4.71 -28.26 -21.88
CA THR A 86 -5.83 -28.24 -22.83
C THR A 86 -6.86 -27.23 -22.39
N LEU A 87 -7.33 -26.41 -23.34
CA LEU A 87 -8.40 -25.43 -23.14
C LEU A 87 -9.44 -25.56 -24.25
N LYS A 88 -10.61 -26.06 -23.90
CA LYS A 88 -11.80 -26.10 -24.75
C LYS A 88 -12.66 -24.88 -24.48
N ASN A 89 -12.95 -24.12 -25.53
CA ASN A 89 -13.90 -23.04 -25.45
C ASN A 89 -15.32 -23.62 -25.34
N ALA A 90 -16.09 -23.22 -24.33
CA ALA A 90 -17.43 -23.76 -24.10
C ALA A 90 -18.45 -23.37 -25.20
N THR A 91 -18.19 -22.31 -25.96
CA THR A 91 -19.10 -21.79 -27.00
C THR A 91 -18.61 -21.99 -28.43
N SER A 92 -17.38 -22.47 -28.63
CA SER A 92 -16.85 -22.81 -29.96
C SER A 92 -16.41 -24.26 -30.03
N LEU A 93 -16.47 -24.87 -31.23
CA LEU A 93 -15.95 -26.22 -31.48
C LEU A 93 -14.41 -26.27 -31.49
N VAL A 94 -13.74 -25.26 -30.91
CA VAL A 94 -12.28 -25.11 -30.93
C VAL A 94 -11.67 -25.53 -29.59
N THR A 95 -10.72 -26.44 -29.65
CA THR A 95 -9.90 -26.85 -28.49
C THR A 95 -8.46 -26.45 -28.74
N TYR A 96 -7.84 -25.77 -27.77
CA TYR A 96 -6.45 -25.36 -27.81
C TYR A 96 -5.61 -26.28 -26.94
N GLN A 97 -4.39 -26.59 -27.40
CA GLN A 97 -3.39 -27.27 -26.59
C GLN A 97 -2.07 -26.52 -26.64
N SER A 98 -1.43 -26.42 -25.48
CA SER A 98 -0.03 -26.02 -25.36
C SER A 98 0.80 -27.08 -24.65
N ILE A 99 2.05 -27.23 -25.06
CA ILE A 99 3.01 -28.14 -24.43
C ILE A 99 4.28 -27.39 -24.10
N THR A 100 4.68 -27.48 -22.84
CA THR A 100 5.99 -27.02 -22.39
C THR A 100 6.88 -28.23 -22.16
N VAL A 101 7.93 -28.36 -22.97
CA VAL A 101 8.88 -29.48 -22.92
C VAL A 101 10.19 -29.02 -22.30
N ILE A 102 10.65 -29.71 -21.26
CA ILE A 102 11.95 -29.48 -20.65
C ILE A 102 12.91 -30.57 -21.13
N THR A 103 14.01 -30.16 -21.77
CA THR A 103 15.00 -31.09 -22.34
C THR A 103 16.28 -31.17 -21.50
N HIS A 104 17.01 -32.29 -21.59
CA HIS A 104 18.30 -32.46 -20.91
C HIS A 104 19.39 -31.47 -21.40
N SER A 105 19.31 -31.02 -22.66
CA SER A 105 20.29 -30.14 -23.32
C SER A 105 19.94 -28.64 -23.20
N SER A 106 19.49 -28.22 -22.02
CA SER A 106 19.34 -26.81 -21.56
C SER A 106 18.32 -25.90 -22.26
N GLY A 107 17.24 -26.42 -22.83
CA GLY A 107 16.13 -25.61 -23.36
C GLY A 107 14.75 -26.02 -22.85
N ILE A 108 13.92 -25.01 -22.53
CA ILE A 108 12.45 -25.12 -22.51
C ILE A 108 11.98 -24.83 -23.93
N LYS A 109 11.13 -25.70 -24.48
CA LYS A 109 10.44 -25.49 -25.76
C LYS A 109 8.94 -25.41 -25.51
N GLU A 110 8.26 -24.48 -26.16
CA GLU A 110 6.81 -24.38 -26.10
C GLU A 110 6.22 -24.70 -27.49
N PHE A 111 5.19 -25.54 -27.52
CA PHE A 111 4.47 -25.90 -28.72
C PHE A 111 3.00 -25.54 -28.54
N LYS A 112 2.33 -25.09 -29.60
CA LYS A 112 0.88 -24.89 -29.61
C LYS A 112 0.24 -25.57 -30.80
N ARG A 113 -1.00 -25.99 -30.63
CA ARG A 113 -1.89 -26.41 -31.71
C ARG A 113 -3.34 -26.16 -31.31
N HIS A 114 -4.23 -26.26 -32.28
CA HIS A 114 -5.66 -26.23 -32.01
C HIS A 114 -6.37 -27.31 -32.84
N ALA A 115 -7.55 -27.73 -32.37
CA ALA A 115 -8.48 -28.54 -33.11
C ALA A 115 -9.76 -27.75 -33.38
N VAL A 116 -10.31 -27.90 -34.59
CA VAL A 116 -11.65 -27.43 -34.94
C VAL A 116 -12.50 -28.66 -35.21
N SER A 117 -13.58 -28.83 -34.45
CA SER A 117 -14.51 -29.97 -34.59
C SER A 117 -13.84 -31.36 -34.46
N GLY A 118 -12.83 -31.47 -33.60
CA GLY A 118 -12.11 -32.73 -33.33
C GLY A 118 -10.92 -33.03 -34.26
N SER A 119 -10.74 -32.27 -35.33
CA SER A 119 -9.59 -32.39 -36.23
C SER A 119 -8.44 -31.49 -35.74
N TRP A 120 -7.35 -32.11 -35.26
CA TRP A 120 -6.16 -31.41 -34.75
C TRP A 120 -5.22 -30.95 -35.86
N GLY A 121 -4.75 -29.70 -35.76
CA GLY A 121 -3.64 -29.17 -36.57
C GLY A 121 -2.26 -29.68 -36.13
N SER A 122 -1.22 -29.36 -36.89
CA SER A 122 0.17 -29.62 -36.54
C SER A 122 0.62 -28.84 -35.30
N TRP A 123 1.69 -29.30 -34.65
CA TRP A 123 2.35 -28.55 -33.58
C TRP A 123 3.20 -27.43 -34.17
N ASP A 124 2.97 -26.21 -33.70
CA ASP A 124 3.80 -25.05 -34.00
C ASP A 124 4.76 -24.82 -32.83
N GLU A 125 6.07 -24.98 -33.06
CA GLU A 125 7.11 -24.61 -32.08
C GLU A 125 7.18 -23.07 -32.01
N LEU A 126 6.93 -22.53 -30.82
CA LEU A 126 7.16 -21.11 -30.57
C LEU A 126 8.67 -20.91 -30.43
N SER A 127 9.31 -20.36 -31.45
CA SER A 127 10.73 -20.04 -31.41
C SER A 127 11.04 -19.08 -30.25
N LYS A 128 12.26 -19.16 -29.72
CA LYS A 128 12.78 -18.39 -28.56
C LYS A 128 12.60 -16.86 -28.65
N ASP A 129 12.22 -16.32 -29.81
CA ASP A 129 12.09 -14.89 -30.05
C ASP A 129 10.70 -14.33 -29.70
N PHE A 130 9.75 -15.16 -29.26
CA PHE A 130 8.40 -14.71 -28.89
C PHE A 130 8.20 -14.47 -27.37
N ILE A 131 9.14 -14.86 -26.50
CA ILE A 131 8.94 -14.83 -25.03
C ILE A 131 9.57 -13.59 -24.32
N ILE A 132 10.07 -12.59 -25.05
CA ILE A 132 10.60 -11.35 -24.41
C ILE A 132 9.96 -10.04 -24.93
N SER A 133 9.07 -10.04 -25.91
CA SER A 133 8.55 -8.78 -26.50
C SER A 133 7.09 -8.45 -26.22
N THR A 134 6.35 -9.24 -25.44
CA THR A 134 5.00 -8.84 -25.01
C THR A 134 4.79 -9.06 -23.52
N MET A 135 4.57 -7.93 -22.83
CA MET A 135 4.15 -7.78 -21.44
C MET A 135 5.22 -7.80 -20.34
N THR A 136 6.11 -6.81 -20.40
CA THR A 136 6.54 -6.11 -19.18
C THR A 136 6.37 -4.61 -19.37
N ALA A 137 5.28 -4.10 -18.82
CA ALA A 137 5.08 -2.69 -18.56
C ALA A 137 6.11 -2.25 -17.52
N ASN A 138 7.28 -1.80 -17.97
CA ASN A 138 8.15 -0.82 -17.31
C ASN A 138 9.33 -0.49 -18.23
N LYS A 139 9.37 0.78 -18.67
CA LYS A 139 10.38 1.45 -19.51
C LYS A 139 10.21 1.32 -21.02
N LEU A 140 9.64 2.36 -21.63
CA LEU A 140 9.97 2.83 -22.98
C LEU A 140 11.46 3.27 -23.01
N ALA A 141 12.38 2.32 -22.89
CA ALA A 141 13.78 2.56 -23.17
C ALA A 141 14.07 1.95 -24.54
N TYR A 142 14.16 2.80 -25.57
CA TYR A 142 14.68 2.37 -26.85
C TYR A 142 16.12 1.87 -26.63
N PRO A 143 16.47 0.64 -27.04
CA PRO A 143 17.82 0.13 -26.86
C PRO A 143 18.82 0.96 -27.67
N ALA A 144 20.01 1.15 -27.10
CA ALA A 144 21.15 1.69 -27.85
C ALA A 144 21.63 0.66 -28.89
N PRO A 145 22.07 1.09 -30.09
CA PRO A 145 22.52 0.18 -31.13
C PRO A 145 23.85 -0.48 -30.75
N SER A 146 23.96 -1.79 -30.98
CA SER A 146 25.24 -2.51 -30.93
C SER A 146 26.18 -2.05 -32.07
N PRO A 147 27.49 -2.35 -32.00
CA PRO A 147 28.44 -1.97 -33.06
C PRO A 147 28.04 -2.45 -34.46
N ALA A 148 27.37 -3.61 -34.58
CA ALA A 148 26.89 -4.13 -35.86
C ALA A 148 25.67 -3.35 -36.39
N GLU A 149 24.80 -2.88 -35.50
CA GLU A 149 23.59 -2.11 -35.80
C GLU A 149 23.89 -0.62 -36.07
N LYS A 150 25.10 -0.15 -35.74
CA LYS A 150 25.58 1.17 -36.20
C LYS A 150 25.78 1.22 -37.71
N ASN A 151 25.77 0.10 -38.42
CA ASN A 151 25.53 0.10 -39.86
C ASN A 151 24.03 -0.14 -40.12
N LEU A 152 23.31 0.91 -40.50
CA LEU A 152 21.84 0.83 -40.63
C LEU A 152 21.39 -0.17 -41.69
N ASN A 153 22.24 -0.53 -42.66
CA ASN A 153 21.93 -1.57 -43.64
C ASN A 153 21.85 -2.98 -43.03
N ASN A 154 22.46 -3.19 -41.85
CA ASN A 154 22.45 -4.48 -41.14
C ASN A 154 21.16 -4.68 -40.32
N ILE A 155 20.40 -3.61 -40.07
CA ILE A 155 19.12 -3.69 -39.37
C ILE A 155 18.07 -4.14 -40.39
N SER A 156 17.84 -5.45 -40.46
CA SER A 156 16.96 -6.08 -41.45
C SER A 156 15.63 -6.57 -40.85
N GLU A 157 15.54 -6.66 -39.53
CA GLU A 157 14.33 -7.03 -38.79
C GLU A 157 13.57 -5.80 -38.28
N SER A 158 12.28 -5.98 -38.02
CA SER A 158 11.43 -4.89 -37.52
C SER A 158 11.82 -4.50 -36.08
N SER A 159 12.32 -3.28 -35.88
CA SER A 159 12.87 -2.79 -34.62
C SER A 159 12.96 -1.27 -34.55
N THR A 160 13.15 -0.72 -33.34
CA THR A 160 13.41 0.71 -33.11
C THR A 160 14.56 0.91 -32.12
N TYR A 161 15.55 1.73 -32.50
CA TYR A 161 16.72 2.06 -31.68
C TYR A 161 16.85 3.56 -31.45
N GLN A 162 17.46 3.94 -30.33
CA GLN A 162 17.87 5.32 -30.05
C GLN A 162 19.38 5.47 -30.22
N PHE A 163 19.77 6.40 -31.09
CA PHE A 163 21.16 6.78 -31.34
C PHE A 163 21.48 8.07 -30.57
N SER A 164 22.58 8.05 -29.83
CA SER A 164 23.19 9.28 -29.31
C SER A 164 23.84 10.09 -30.43
N SER A 165 24.23 11.34 -30.15
CA SER A 165 25.01 12.16 -31.09
C SER A 165 26.29 11.47 -31.57
N ALA A 166 26.99 10.78 -30.64
CA ALA A 166 28.21 10.04 -30.93
C ALA A 166 27.94 8.81 -31.79
N ASP A 167 26.86 8.07 -31.52
CA ASP A 167 26.50 6.88 -32.30
C ASP A 167 26.06 7.25 -33.71
N ALA A 168 25.26 8.32 -33.86
CA ALA A 168 24.82 8.81 -35.16
C ALA A 168 26.00 9.27 -36.03
N THR A 169 27.03 9.88 -35.42
CA THR A 169 28.23 10.33 -36.14
C THR A 169 29.11 9.17 -36.60
N GLN A 170 29.14 8.07 -35.84
CA GLN A 170 29.90 6.86 -36.15
C GLN A 170 29.11 5.86 -37.02
N ALA A 171 27.82 6.10 -37.24
CA ALA A 171 26.94 5.16 -37.92
C ALA A 171 27.18 5.16 -39.44
N ASN A 172 27.33 3.97 -40.01
CA ASN A 172 27.39 3.75 -41.45
C ASN A 172 25.99 3.75 -42.05
N ASN A 173 25.84 4.34 -43.23
CA ASN A 173 24.55 4.48 -43.93
C ASN A 173 23.50 5.25 -43.13
N PHE A 174 23.93 6.15 -42.24
CA PHE A 174 23.08 7.12 -41.57
C PHE A 174 22.80 8.31 -42.53
N PRO A 175 21.61 8.95 -42.50
CA PRO A 175 21.37 10.16 -43.32
C PRO A 175 22.36 11.27 -42.95
N VAL A 176 22.85 12.01 -43.94
CA VAL A 176 23.83 13.09 -43.71
C VAL A 176 23.15 14.27 -43.02
N VAL A 177 23.35 14.41 -41.71
CA VAL A 177 22.79 15.50 -40.90
C VAL A 177 23.86 16.04 -39.96
N SER A 178 24.08 17.36 -39.98
CA SER A 178 24.97 18.04 -39.03
C SER A 178 24.26 18.30 -37.70
N ASN A 179 25.02 18.31 -36.60
CA ASN A 179 24.56 18.69 -35.25
C ASN A 179 23.44 17.80 -34.67
N VAL A 180 23.51 16.48 -34.87
CA VAL A 180 22.58 15.51 -34.27
C VAL A 180 22.72 15.52 -32.75
N MET A 181 21.62 15.74 -32.03
CA MET A 181 21.55 15.60 -30.58
C MET A 181 21.14 14.17 -30.20
N THR A 182 20.07 13.67 -30.82
CA THR A 182 19.65 12.27 -30.74
C THR A 182 18.89 11.89 -32.01
N ALA A 183 18.84 10.60 -32.34
CA ALA A 183 18.03 10.11 -33.44
C ALA A 183 17.35 8.79 -33.10
N TYR A 184 16.21 8.54 -33.73
CA TYR A 184 15.46 7.31 -33.62
C TYR A 184 15.41 6.63 -34.97
N VAL A 185 15.87 5.38 -35.04
CA VAL A 185 15.87 4.58 -36.27
C VAL A 185 14.82 3.50 -36.13
N THR A 186 13.83 3.51 -37.02
CA THR A 186 12.77 2.49 -37.06
C THR A 186 12.89 1.70 -38.36
N THR A 187 12.98 0.39 -38.24
CA THR A 187 12.98 -0.55 -39.36
C THR A 187 11.67 -1.33 -39.36
N LEU A 188 11.06 -1.50 -40.53
CA LEU A 188 9.88 -2.32 -40.73
C LEU A 188 10.11 -3.28 -41.91
N LYS A 189 10.11 -4.58 -41.62
CA LYS A 189 10.13 -5.64 -42.62
C LYS A 189 8.69 -6.09 -42.92
N ILE A 190 8.29 -6.08 -44.19
CA ILE A 190 6.91 -6.41 -44.58
C ILE A 190 6.86 -7.86 -45.10
N GLY A 191 6.33 -8.76 -44.27
CA GLY A 191 6.08 -10.17 -44.63
C GLY A 191 7.35 -10.99 -44.92
N THR A 192 7.23 -12.05 -45.72
CA THR A 192 8.36 -12.84 -46.25
C THR A 192 9.04 -12.15 -47.44
N SER A 193 8.61 -10.93 -47.79
CA SER A 193 9.08 -10.23 -48.96
C SER A 193 10.46 -9.60 -48.73
N LEU A 194 11.22 -9.43 -49.81
CA LEU A 194 12.55 -8.85 -49.85
C LEU A 194 12.58 -7.32 -49.61
N VAL A 195 11.50 -6.76 -49.03
CA VAL A 195 11.33 -5.31 -48.87
C VAL A 195 11.40 -4.90 -47.39
N THR A 196 12.36 -4.02 -47.09
CA THR A 196 12.55 -3.44 -45.75
C THR A 196 12.43 -1.92 -45.83
N TYR A 197 11.59 -1.32 -44.99
CA TYR A 197 11.48 0.13 -44.88
C TYR A 197 12.27 0.62 -43.67
N GLN A 198 12.91 1.78 -43.80
CA GLN A 198 13.55 2.47 -42.69
C GLN A 198 13.13 3.93 -42.64
N SER A 199 12.85 4.41 -41.43
CA SER A 199 12.73 5.83 -41.11
C SER A 199 13.75 6.22 -40.04
N VAL A 200 14.34 7.39 -40.19
CA VAL A 200 15.22 8.01 -39.19
C VAL A 200 14.66 9.37 -38.84
N THR A 201 14.33 9.55 -37.57
CA THR A 201 13.94 10.85 -37.01
C THR A 201 15.13 11.43 -36.27
N VAL A 202 15.67 12.55 -36.75
CA VAL A 202 16.85 13.22 -36.21
C VAL A 202 16.43 14.50 -35.51
N ILE A 203 16.86 14.69 -34.26
CA ILE A 203 16.70 15.95 -33.53
C ILE A 203 18.03 16.69 -33.55
N THR A 204 18.07 17.90 -34.12
CA THR A 204 19.31 18.69 -34.22
C THR A 204 19.35 19.84 -33.21
N HIS A 205 20.55 20.32 -32.88
CA HIS A 205 20.74 21.45 -31.95
C HIS A 205 20.23 22.81 -32.47
N SER A 206 20.06 22.98 -33.78
CA SER A 206 19.86 24.31 -34.39
C SER A 206 18.68 24.43 -35.37
N SER A 207 17.99 23.33 -35.73
CA SER A 207 17.08 23.34 -36.89
C SER A 207 15.86 22.41 -36.81
N GLY A 208 15.54 21.87 -35.63
CA GLY A 208 14.31 21.10 -35.41
C GLY A 208 14.44 19.60 -35.72
N ILE A 209 13.29 18.95 -35.93
CA ILE A 209 13.19 17.51 -36.20
C ILE A 209 13.22 17.29 -37.72
N LYS A 210 14.12 16.44 -38.20
CA LYS A 210 14.18 15.99 -39.59
C LYS A 210 13.81 14.52 -39.67
N GLU A 211 13.00 14.16 -40.67
CA GLU A 211 12.67 12.76 -40.95
C GLU A 211 13.26 12.35 -42.30
N PHE A 212 13.90 11.18 -42.32
CA PHE A 212 14.48 10.58 -43.51
C PHE A 212 13.87 9.20 -43.72
N LYS A 213 13.52 8.86 -44.96
CA LYS A 213 12.97 7.55 -45.30
C LYS A 213 13.78 6.92 -46.42
N ARG A 214 13.86 5.59 -46.40
CA ARG A 214 14.39 4.79 -47.49
C ARG A 214 13.78 3.40 -47.46
N ARG A 215 13.99 2.64 -48.53
CA ARG A 215 13.60 1.23 -48.62
C ARG A 215 14.71 0.38 -49.20
N SER A 216 14.79 -0.87 -48.76
CA SER A 216 15.57 -1.92 -49.39
C SER A 216 14.64 -2.79 -50.23
N VAL A 217 15.07 -3.16 -51.43
CA VAL A 217 14.43 -4.21 -52.23
C VAL A 217 15.52 -5.22 -52.61
N SER A 218 15.37 -6.45 -52.15
CA SER A 218 16.33 -7.54 -52.39
C SER A 218 17.75 -7.22 -51.91
N GLY A 219 17.85 -6.55 -50.76
CA GLY A 219 19.13 -6.16 -50.15
C GLY A 219 19.73 -4.86 -50.71
N THR A 220 19.17 -4.31 -51.79
CA THR A 220 19.60 -3.03 -52.37
C THR A 220 18.82 -1.87 -51.75
N TRP A 221 19.50 -1.00 -51.00
CA TRP A 221 18.92 0.18 -50.37
C TRP A 221 18.81 1.36 -51.33
N SER A 222 17.66 2.05 -51.32
CA SER A 222 17.53 3.37 -51.92
C SER A 222 18.32 4.41 -51.13
N LEU A 223 18.63 5.55 -51.76
CA LEU A 223 19.15 6.72 -51.06
C LEU A 223 18.15 7.16 -49.98
N TRP A 224 18.68 7.83 -48.94
CA TRP A 224 17.85 8.53 -47.97
C TRP A 224 17.13 9.69 -48.65
N GLU A 225 15.82 9.69 -48.56
CA GLU A 225 14.98 10.81 -48.93
C GLU A 225 14.68 11.60 -47.66
N GLU A 226 15.25 12.81 -47.54
CA GLU A 226 14.78 13.77 -46.55
C GLU A 226 13.35 14.13 -46.95
N THR A 227 12.37 13.73 -46.15
CA THR A 227 10.99 14.15 -46.38
C THR A 227 10.93 15.62 -46.01
N SER A 228 11.18 16.50 -46.99
CA SER A 228 11.34 17.93 -46.77
C SER A 228 10.17 18.47 -45.95
N ALA A 229 10.49 19.08 -44.81
CA ALA A 229 9.58 19.83 -43.96
C ALA A 229 9.15 21.17 -44.62
N ASN A 230 9.02 21.23 -45.95
CA ASN A 230 8.70 22.46 -46.69
C ASN A 230 7.21 22.59 -47.10
N ALA A 231 6.31 21.77 -46.55
CA ALA A 231 4.86 22.01 -46.59
C ALA A 231 4.21 22.19 -45.21
N LEU A 232 5.01 22.26 -44.13
CA LEU A 232 4.55 22.54 -42.77
C LEU A 232 5.42 23.64 -42.16
N THR A 233 5.45 24.81 -42.77
CA THR A 233 6.12 26.02 -42.25
C THR A 233 5.38 26.67 -41.06
N SER A 234 4.59 25.91 -40.31
CA SER A 234 4.19 26.30 -38.96
C SER A 234 4.18 25.08 -38.07
N ASN A 235 4.89 25.20 -36.96
CA ASN A 235 4.91 24.26 -35.85
C ASN A 235 3.46 23.96 -35.38
N PRO A 236 2.90 22.75 -35.59
CA PRO A 236 1.53 22.45 -35.18
C PRO A 236 1.39 22.19 -33.67
N PHE A 237 2.50 22.17 -32.92
CA PHE A 237 2.45 22.23 -31.46
C PHE A 237 2.38 23.66 -30.91
N VAL A 238 2.49 24.69 -31.77
CA VAL A 238 2.49 26.10 -31.32
C VAL A 238 1.29 26.92 -31.82
N ASN A 239 0.58 26.51 -32.89
CA ASN A 239 -0.73 27.09 -33.21
C ASN A 239 -1.55 26.18 -34.15
N PRO A 240 -2.51 25.38 -33.65
CA PRO A 240 -3.56 24.86 -34.53
C PRO A 240 -4.27 26.05 -35.19
N VAL A 241 -4.65 25.93 -36.46
CA VAL A 241 -5.57 26.90 -37.06
C VAL A 241 -6.89 26.80 -36.29
N TYR A 242 -7.14 27.81 -35.45
CA TYR A 242 -8.40 27.97 -34.73
C TYR A 242 -9.47 28.31 -35.76
N ASP A 243 -10.54 27.49 -35.80
CA ASP A 243 -11.75 27.75 -36.59
C ASP A 243 -11.57 27.65 -38.12
N PRO A 244 -11.50 26.43 -38.69
CA PRO A 244 -11.54 26.27 -40.15
C PRO A 244 -12.94 26.62 -40.69
N THR A 245 -12.97 27.27 -41.85
CA THR A 245 -14.22 27.58 -42.57
C THR A 245 -15.00 26.33 -42.97
N GLU A 246 -14.31 25.20 -43.13
CA GLU A 246 -14.94 23.90 -43.36
C GLU A 246 -15.34 23.25 -42.04
N LYS A 247 -16.64 23.03 -41.88
CA LYS A 247 -17.23 22.46 -40.66
C LYS A 247 -17.45 20.96 -40.79
N ASN A 248 -17.60 20.45 -42.00
CA ASN A 248 -17.85 19.03 -42.24
C ASN A 248 -16.53 18.28 -42.49
N LEU A 249 -16.18 17.38 -41.58
CA LEU A 249 -14.93 16.64 -41.63
C LEU A 249 -14.79 15.76 -42.90
N ASN A 250 -15.89 15.41 -43.58
CA ASN A 250 -15.83 14.62 -44.83
C ASN A 250 -15.29 15.41 -46.03
N ASN A 251 -15.30 16.74 -45.97
CA ASN A 251 -14.86 17.60 -47.06
C ASN A 251 -13.35 17.87 -47.02
N ILE A 252 -12.69 17.55 -45.90
CA ILE A 252 -11.25 17.78 -45.71
C ILE A 252 -10.48 16.71 -46.46
N SER A 253 -9.79 17.12 -47.52
CA SER A 253 -9.10 16.23 -48.48
C SER A 253 -7.61 16.53 -48.64
N VAL A 254 -7.07 17.37 -47.77
CA VAL A 254 -5.67 17.79 -47.74
C VAL A 254 -5.04 17.42 -46.40
N ASN A 255 -3.72 17.30 -46.38
CA ASN A 255 -2.99 17.10 -45.12
C ASN A 255 -3.16 18.33 -44.24
N SER A 256 -3.76 18.18 -43.06
CA SER A 256 -4.10 19.31 -42.19
C SER A 256 -4.21 18.90 -40.72
N VAL A 257 -4.06 19.88 -39.82
CA VAL A 257 -4.35 19.74 -38.39
C VAL A 257 -5.23 20.91 -37.97
N TYR A 258 -6.44 20.62 -37.49
CA TYR A 258 -7.41 21.63 -37.07
C TYR A 258 -7.85 21.39 -35.63
N GLN A 259 -8.12 22.49 -34.92
CA GLN A 259 -8.80 22.45 -33.64
C GLN A 259 -10.20 23.03 -33.79
N TYR A 260 -11.21 22.25 -33.43
CA TYR A 260 -12.61 22.65 -33.47
C TYR A 260 -13.13 22.93 -32.05
N PRO A 261 -13.76 24.09 -31.79
CA PRO A 261 -14.56 24.29 -30.60
C PRO A 261 -15.74 23.31 -30.53
N SER A 262 -16.24 23.07 -29.32
CA SER A 262 -17.37 22.18 -29.05
C SER A 262 -18.62 22.49 -29.85
N THR A 263 -18.84 23.76 -30.21
CA THR A 263 -20.00 24.23 -30.97
C THR A 263 -20.05 23.72 -32.42
N TYR A 264 -18.92 23.28 -32.99
CA TYR A 264 -18.89 22.71 -34.34
C TYR A 264 -18.96 21.18 -34.38
N ALA A 265 -18.71 20.53 -33.25
CA ALA A 265 -18.75 19.08 -33.14
C ALA A 265 -20.21 18.60 -33.16
N THR A 266 -20.79 18.42 -34.35
CA THR A 266 -22.15 17.91 -34.55
C THR A 266 -22.15 16.65 -35.43
N VAL A 267 -23.26 15.89 -35.39
CA VAL A 267 -23.43 14.70 -36.24
C VAL A 267 -23.40 15.08 -37.73
N GLU A 268 -24.06 16.18 -38.10
CA GLU A 268 -24.12 16.70 -39.47
C GLU A 268 -22.73 17.07 -40.02
N ASN A 269 -21.83 17.46 -39.12
CA ASN A 269 -20.45 17.80 -39.43
C ASN A 269 -19.49 16.60 -39.36
N ASN A 270 -20.00 15.40 -39.14
CA ASN A 270 -19.25 14.13 -39.11
C ASN A 270 -18.18 14.02 -38.01
N PHE A 271 -18.41 14.60 -36.83
CA PHE A 271 -17.51 14.44 -35.67
C PHE A 271 -17.71 13.09 -34.96
N PRO A 272 -16.67 12.51 -34.34
CA PRO A 272 -16.77 11.25 -33.59
C PRO A 272 -17.60 11.39 -32.30
N VAL A 273 -17.61 12.58 -31.69
CA VAL A 273 -18.35 12.91 -30.47
C VAL A 273 -18.95 14.31 -30.61
N VAL A 274 -20.22 14.45 -30.26
CA VAL A 274 -20.98 15.72 -30.38
C VAL A 274 -20.74 16.60 -29.17
N GLY A 275 -20.57 17.92 -29.37
CA GLY A 275 -20.49 18.90 -28.29
C GLY A 275 -19.13 18.98 -27.58
N GLU A 276 -18.10 18.29 -28.09
CA GLU A 276 -16.78 18.23 -27.46
C GLU A 276 -15.70 18.93 -28.29
N ARG A 277 -14.71 19.51 -27.62
CA ARG A 277 -13.56 20.13 -28.30
C ARG A 277 -12.71 19.03 -28.94
N THR A 278 -12.48 19.14 -30.24
CA THR A 278 -11.86 18.05 -31.02
C THR A 278 -10.70 18.56 -31.85
N TYR A 279 -9.57 17.85 -31.80
CA TYR A 279 -8.43 18.04 -32.67
C TYR A 279 -8.49 17.01 -33.79
N VAL A 280 -8.47 17.44 -35.05
CA VAL A 280 -8.56 16.54 -36.20
C VAL A 280 -7.31 16.69 -37.06
N GLU A 281 -6.65 15.56 -37.30
CA GLU A 281 -5.53 15.43 -38.22
C GLU A 281 -6.00 14.65 -39.46
N THR A 282 -5.71 15.17 -40.65
CA THR A 282 -6.03 14.51 -41.91
C THR A 282 -4.73 14.14 -42.62
N PHE A 283 -4.65 12.90 -43.10
CA PHE A 283 -3.53 12.34 -43.84
C PHE A 283 -4.03 11.74 -45.15
N LYS A 284 -3.57 12.29 -46.27
CA LYS A 284 -3.77 11.81 -47.63
C LYS A 284 -2.43 11.41 -48.21
N LEU A 285 -2.32 10.16 -48.64
CA LEU A 285 -1.12 9.67 -49.32
C LEU A 285 -1.04 10.29 -50.74
N PRO A 286 0.16 10.64 -51.22
CA PRO A 286 0.35 11.02 -52.62
C PRO A 286 -0.21 9.94 -53.55
N ASP A 287 -0.95 10.35 -54.58
CA ASP A 287 -1.57 9.48 -55.59
C ASP A 287 -2.62 8.48 -55.07
N SER A 288 -3.10 8.66 -53.84
CA SER A 288 -4.19 7.85 -53.28
C SER A 288 -5.50 8.63 -53.22
N ALA A 289 -6.61 7.96 -53.57
CA ALA A 289 -7.96 8.44 -53.26
C ALA A 289 -8.30 8.32 -51.77
N PHE A 290 -7.40 7.70 -50.98
CA PHE A 290 -7.64 7.31 -49.60
C PHE A 290 -7.13 8.38 -48.62
N ILE A 291 -8.01 8.80 -47.73
CA ILE A 291 -7.80 9.79 -46.70
C ILE A 291 -8.01 9.10 -45.35
N THR A 292 -7.04 9.24 -44.45
CA THR A 292 -7.15 8.81 -43.05
C THR A 292 -7.29 10.04 -42.17
N GLN A 293 -8.24 10.01 -41.26
CA GLN A 293 -8.43 11.05 -40.26
C GLN A 293 -8.24 10.49 -38.86
N ARG A 294 -7.54 11.24 -38.02
CA ARG A 294 -7.37 10.99 -36.60
C ARG A 294 -8.01 12.13 -35.82
N ALA A 295 -8.85 11.82 -34.85
CA ALA A 295 -9.48 12.82 -34.00
C ALA A 295 -9.17 12.56 -32.52
N THR A 296 -8.61 13.55 -31.83
CA THR A 296 -8.44 13.55 -30.38
C THR A 296 -9.52 14.42 -29.77
N VAL A 297 -10.45 13.79 -29.05
CA VAL A 297 -11.58 14.47 -28.39
C VAL A 297 -11.19 14.77 -26.95
N ILE A 298 -11.19 16.05 -26.58
CA ILE A 298 -10.98 16.49 -25.20
C ILE A 298 -12.34 16.58 -24.52
N ILE A 299 -12.57 15.67 -23.58
CA ILE A 299 -13.76 15.66 -22.73
C ILE A 299 -13.39 16.33 -21.40
N PHE A 300 -14.15 17.34 -20.99
CA PHE A 300 -13.88 18.02 -19.73
C PHE A 300 -14.10 17.07 -18.55
N GLY A 301 -13.03 16.72 -17.83
CA GLY A 301 -13.08 15.82 -16.67
C GLY A 301 -12.89 14.33 -16.97
N ALA A 302 -12.50 13.96 -18.19
CA ALA A 302 -12.13 12.58 -18.54
C ALA A 302 -10.84 12.55 -19.40
N GLU A 303 -10.24 11.37 -19.53
CA GLU A 303 -9.07 11.17 -20.40
C GLU A 303 -9.43 11.44 -21.88
N PRO A 304 -8.55 12.09 -22.67
CA PRO A 304 -8.79 12.30 -24.09
C PRO A 304 -9.04 10.99 -24.84
N ARG A 305 -10.07 10.96 -25.68
CA ARG A 305 -10.41 9.79 -26.50
C ARG A 305 -9.85 9.95 -27.90
N LEU A 306 -9.26 8.89 -28.43
CA LEU A 306 -8.67 8.88 -29.76
C LEU A 306 -9.58 8.11 -30.72
N PHE A 307 -9.89 8.70 -31.86
CA PHE A 307 -10.68 8.08 -32.93
C PHE A 307 -9.91 8.11 -34.23
N ILE A 308 -10.09 7.07 -35.05
CA ILE A 308 -9.53 6.98 -36.39
C ILE A 308 -10.63 6.55 -37.35
N ARG A 309 -10.62 7.12 -38.55
CA ARG A 309 -11.39 6.61 -39.70
C ARG A 309 -10.59 6.78 -40.98
N SER A 310 -10.96 6.02 -42.01
CA SER A 310 -10.41 6.21 -43.34
C SER A 310 -11.48 6.04 -44.41
N GLY A 311 -11.22 6.55 -45.60
CA GLY A 311 -12.08 6.37 -46.77
C GLY A 311 -11.72 7.28 -47.92
N ALA A 312 -12.58 7.36 -48.93
CA ALA A 312 -12.45 8.31 -50.02
C ALA A 312 -13.15 9.62 -49.67
N GLN A 313 -12.78 10.72 -50.34
CA GLN A 313 -13.43 12.02 -50.12
C GLN A 313 -14.95 11.90 -50.32
N GLY A 314 -15.74 12.34 -49.33
CA GLY A 314 -17.21 12.21 -49.34
C GLY A 314 -17.75 10.82 -48.96
N SER A 315 -16.89 9.81 -48.75
CA SER A 315 -17.29 8.45 -48.36
C SER A 315 -16.27 7.84 -47.38
N PHE A 316 -16.41 8.19 -46.10
CA PHE A 316 -15.60 7.67 -45.01
C PHE A 316 -16.28 6.50 -44.32
N TRP A 317 -15.48 5.53 -43.84
CA TRP A 317 -15.99 4.58 -42.86
C TRP A 317 -16.32 5.28 -41.53
N PRO A 318 -17.18 4.66 -40.70
CA PRO A 318 -17.47 5.19 -39.37
C PRO A 318 -16.20 5.40 -38.54
N TRP A 319 -16.26 6.39 -37.65
CA TRP A 319 -15.21 6.58 -36.64
C TRP A 319 -15.08 5.32 -35.80
N THR A 320 -13.86 4.79 -35.76
CA THR A 320 -13.47 3.73 -34.84
C THR A 320 -12.73 4.38 -33.69
N GLU A 321 -13.25 4.21 -32.49
CA GLU A 321 -12.50 4.59 -31.29
C GLU A 321 -11.28 3.68 -31.18
N VAL A 322 -10.10 4.28 -31.16
CA VAL A 322 -8.88 3.60 -30.75
C VAL A 322 -8.99 3.48 -29.25
N LEU A 323 -9.34 2.27 -28.80
CA LEU A 323 -9.19 1.90 -27.40
C LEU A 323 -7.71 2.06 -27.07
N THR A 324 -7.34 3.22 -26.53
CA THR A 324 -6.10 3.33 -25.78
C THR A 324 -6.29 2.34 -24.66
N ALA A 325 -5.58 1.23 -24.74
CA ALA A 325 -5.46 0.33 -23.61
C ALA A 325 -4.75 1.09 -22.49
N SER A 326 -5.48 1.95 -21.76
CA SER A 326 -5.46 1.73 -20.33
C SER A 326 -5.83 0.27 -20.20
N PRO A 327 -4.92 -0.60 -19.73
CA PRO A 327 -5.32 -1.95 -19.49
C PRO A 327 -6.52 -1.82 -18.57
N THR A 328 -7.71 -2.13 -19.06
CA THR A 328 -8.66 -2.85 -18.26
C THR A 328 -7.92 -4.15 -17.94
N LYS A 329 -7.00 -4.07 -16.97
CA LYS A 329 -6.66 -5.17 -16.09
C LYS A 329 -8.03 -5.77 -15.85
N ASN A 330 -8.23 -7.02 -16.24
CA ASN A 330 -9.31 -7.79 -15.66
C ASN A 330 -9.33 -7.37 -14.19
N LEU A 331 -10.47 -6.82 -13.71
CA LEU A 331 -10.70 -6.33 -12.35
C LEU A 331 -10.65 -7.51 -11.38
N GLY A 332 -9.57 -8.27 -11.47
CA GLY A 332 -9.28 -9.52 -10.84
C GLY A 332 -8.14 -9.27 -9.87
N PHE A 333 -8.25 -9.94 -8.75
CA PHE A 333 -7.29 -9.90 -7.66
C PHE A 333 -5.87 -10.23 -8.14
N ASP A 334 -4.90 -9.37 -7.82
CA ASP A 334 -3.48 -9.59 -8.11
C ASP A 334 -2.76 -10.14 -6.87
N ASP A 335 -2.52 -11.45 -6.86
CA ASP A 335 -1.86 -12.16 -5.75
C ASP A 335 -0.46 -11.64 -5.43
N ALA A 336 0.31 -11.24 -6.46
CA ALA A 336 1.67 -10.75 -6.28
C ALA A 336 1.66 -9.35 -5.65
N ALA A 337 0.76 -8.48 -6.10
CA ALA A 337 0.52 -7.20 -5.45
C ALA A 337 0.02 -7.39 -4.02
N TRP A 338 -0.90 -8.33 -3.78
CA TRP A 338 -1.38 -8.63 -2.43
C TRP A 338 -0.25 -9.01 -1.49
N TYR A 339 0.63 -9.91 -1.93
CA TYR A 339 1.81 -10.29 -1.16
C TYR A 339 2.71 -9.08 -0.86
N LYS A 340 2.98 -8.24 -1.86
CA LYS A 340 3.79 -7.01 -1.70
C LYS A 340 3.24 -6.09 -0.60
N TYR A 341 1.94 -5.81 -0.62
CA TYR A 341 1.31 -4.83 0.28
C TYR A 341 0.92 -5.39 1.65
N THR A 342 0.87 -6.72 1.83
CA THR A 342 0.43 -7.33 3.11
C THR A 342 1.46 -8.21 3.81
N ARG A 343 2.49 -8.74 3.10
CA ARG A 343 3.39 -9.79 3.63
C ARG A 343 4.87 -9.61 3.32
N ALA A 344 5.23 -9.14 2.14
CA ALA A 344 6.63 -9.03 1.70
C ALA A 344 7.47 -8.24 2.69
N ASP A 345 8.77 -8.50 2.84
CA ASP A 345 9.61 -7.65 3.68
C ASP A 345 9.69 -6.22 3.15
N SER A 346 9.67 -5.25 4.07
CA SER A 346 9.83 -3.85 3.71
C SER A 346 11.25 -3.41 3.99
N GLN A 347 11.78 -2.60 3.08
CA GLN A 347 13.08 -1.99 3.25
C GLN A 347 13.06 -1.05 4.47
N PRO A 348 14.13 -0.99 5.27
CA PRO A 348 14.24 -0.11 6.43
C PRO A 348 14.46 1.35 5.98
N ILE A 349 13.41 1.97 5.47
CA ILE A 349 13.42 3.37 5.04
C ILE A 349 12.97 4.22 6.24
N TYR A 350 13.67 5.33 6.49
CA TYR A 350 13.39 6.33 7.55
C TYR A 350 13.80 5.98 8.99
N GLN A 351 14.41 4.83 9.25
CA GLN A 351 14.88 4.48 10.62
C GLN A 351 15.91 5.48 11.19
N ASP A 352 16.61 6.22 10.34
CA ASP A 352 17.54 7.28 10.72
C ASP A 352 16.83 8.54 11.26
N LYS A 353 15.50 8.62 11.11
CA LYS A 353 14.69 9.77 11.52
C LYS A 353 14.16 9.69 12.95
N LEU A 354 14.33 8.56 13.63
CA LEU A 354 13.98 8.37 15.05
C LEU A 354 15.19 7.92 15.89
N PRO A 355 16.31 8.66 15.88
CA PRO A 355 17.55 8.22 16.50
C PRO A 355 17.48 8.02 18.01
N LYS A 356 16.74 8.86 18.76
CA LYS A 356 16.65 8.73 20.23
C LYS A 356 15.88 7.46 20.61
N PHE A 357 14.71 7.25 20.01
CA PHE A 357 13.89 6.06 20.19
C PHE A 357 14.65 4.80 19.75
N ARG A 358 15.22 4.80 18.54
CA ARG A 358 15.94 3.65 18.00
C ARG A 358 17.09 3.25 18.91
N ARG A 359 17.87 4.21 19.40
CA ARG A 359 18.98 3.95 20.33
C ARG A 359 18.49 3.22 21.57
N SER A 360 17.51 3.76 22.28
CA SER A 360 17.02 3.13 23.53
C SER A 360 16.27 1.83 23.28
N ASN A 361 15.57 1.68 22.15
CA ASN A 361 14.94 0.42 21.76
C ASN A 361 15.96 -0.70 21.52
N LEU A 362 17.11 -0.37 20.91
CA LEU A 362 18.19 -1.32 20.65
C LEU A 362 19.02 -1.62 21.90
N LEU A 363 19.42 -0.58 22.63
CA LEU A 363 20.26 -0.72 23.84
C LEU A 363 19.48 -1.27 25.03
N LYS A 364 18.16 -1.06 25.07
CA LYS A 364 17.28 -1.44 26.18
C LYS A 364 17.80 -0.87 27.50
N ASP A 365 18.23 0.39 27.45
CA ASP A 365 18.95 1.10 28.52
C ASP A 365 18.03 1.91 29.44
N LYS A 366 16.74 1.96 29.13
CA LYS A 366 15.67 2.55 29.94
C LYS A 366 14.32 1.92 29.56
N ASP A 367 13.29 2.19 30.35
CA ASP A 367 11.91 1.98 29.90
C ASP A 367 11.66 2.79 28.62
N VAL A 368 11.02 2.17 27.63
CA VAL A 368 10.67 2.85 26.38
C VAL A 368 9.16 2.84 26.22
N CYS A 369 8.54 4.02 26.07
CA CYS A 369 7.11 4.19 25.91
C CYS A 369 6.76 4.71 24.51
N VAL A 370 6.00 3.92 23.75
CA VAL A 370 5.41 4.35 22.48
C VAL A 370 3.93 4.61 22.71
N VAL A 371 3.49 5.83 22.41
CA VAL A 371 2.07 6.20 22.48
C VAL A 371 1.53 6.40 21.07
N MET A 372 0.50 5.64 20.73
CA MET A 372 -0.25 5.76 19.49
C MET A 372 -1.56 6.50 19.73
N THR A 373 -1.74 7.63 19.05
CA THR A 373 -2.98 8.42 19.05
C THR A 373 -3.56 8.49 17.63
N GLY A 374 -4.87 8.69 17.51
CA GLY A 374 -5.54 8.62 16.22
C GLY A 374 -7.04 8.47 16.32
N THR A 375 -7.65 7.99 15.24
CA THR A 375 -9.10 7.96 15.04
C THR A 375 -9.70 6.58 15.33
N SER A 376 -10.91 6.32 14.83
CA SER A 376 -11.54 5.00 14.90
C SER A 376 -10.80 3.96 14.09
N LEU A 377 -10.03 4.37 13.08
CA LEU A 377 -9.22 3.45 12.27
C LEU A 377 -8.15 2.74 13.11
N THR A 378 -7.60 3.41 14.12
CA THR A 378 -6.58 2.87 15.03
C THR A 378 -7.12 2.50 16.42
N ALA A 379 -8.26 3.03 16.84
CA ALA A 379 -8.87 2.76 18.15
C ALA A 379 -9.68 1.46 18.20
N SER A 380 -10.42 1.13 17.14
CA SER A 380 -11.47 0.10 17.16
C SER A 380 -10.93 -1.27 16.75
N THR A 381 -10.28 -1.96 17.70
CA THR A 381 -9.52 -3.20 17.46
C THR A 381 -10.42 -4.40 17.16
N SER A 382 -11.15 -4.92 18.14
CA SER A 382 -12.00 -6.11 17.94
C SER A 382 -13.33 -5.80 17.24
N GLN A 383 -13.72 -4.53 17.14
CA GLN A 383 -14.94 -4.12 16.45
C GLN A 383 -14.86 -4.43 14.95
N HIS A 384 -13.70 -4.21 14.32
CA HIS A 384 -13.52 -4.36 12.87
C HIS A 384 -12.47 -5.41 12.47
N CYS A 385 -11.67 -5.90 13.41
CA CYS A 385 -10.70 -6.98 13.17
C CYS A 385 -11.00 -8.19 14.06
N THR A 386 -10.53 -9.37 13.65
CA THR A 386 -10.72 -10.59 14.44
C THR A 386 -9.80 -10.65 15.64
N LEU A 387 -10.27 -11.21 16.76
CA LEU A 387 -9.42 -11.54 17.89
C LEU A 387 -8.29 -12.50 17.48
N LEU A 388 -7.11 -12.30 18.05
CA LEU A 388 -5.97 -13.20 17.88
C LEU A 388 -6.11 -14.39 18.84
N PRO A 389 -5.62 -15.59 18.49
CA PRO A 389 -5.70 -16.75 19.38
C PRO A 389 -5.06 -16.54 20.75
N ASP A 390 -4.04 -15.69 20.81
CA ASP A 390 -3.29 -15.30 22.01
C ASP A 390 -3.75 -13.94 22.56
N ALA A 391 -4.97 -13.48 22.25
CA ALA A 391 -5.53 -12.19 22.69
C ALA A 391 -5.34 -11.88 24.19
N HIS A 392 -5.44 -12.89 25.05
CA HIS A 392 -5.30 -12.78 26.51
C HIS A 392 -3.84 -12.68 26.99
N LEU A 393 -2.87 -12.82 26.07
CA LEU A 393 -1.42 -12.77 26.32
C LEU A 393 -0.74 -11.58 25.61
N ARG A 394 -1.52 -10.57 25.21
CA ARG A 394 -1.05 -9.39 24.47
C ARG A 394 -1.39 -8.12 25.25
N PRO A 395 -0.69 -7.00 25.03
CA PRO A 395 -1.01 -5.73 25.68
C PRO A 395 -2.47 -5.31 25.44
N PRO A 396 -3.03 -4.43 26.29
CA PRO A 396 -4.38 -3.94 26.07
C PRO A 396 -4.50 -3.20 24.73
N ASN A 397 -5.64 -3.37 24.06
CA ASN A 397 -5.89 -2.96 22.67
C ASN A 397 -5.01 -3.64 21.61
N MET A 398 -4.20 -4.65 21.94
CA MET A 398 -3.39 -5.42 20.99
C MET A 398 -3.89 -6.86 20.82
N HIS A 399 -5.18 -7.08 21.10
CA HIS A 399 -5.82 -8.40 21.17
C HIS A 399 -6.51 -8.84 19.87
N ALA A 400 -6.56 -7.98 18.85
CA ALA A 400 -7.15 -8.28 17.53
C ALA A 400 -6.11 -8.11 16.41
N ALA A 401 -6.36 -8.64 15.22
CA ALA A 401 -5.51 -8.51 14.03
C ALA A 401 -5.56 -7.10 13.39
N ALA A 402 -5.53 -6.07 14.25
CA ALA A 402 -5.64 -4.65 13.94
C ALA A 402 -4.26 -3.99 13.82
N PHE A 403 -4.22 -2.76 13.32
CA PHE A 403 -3.00 -1.97 13.07
C PHE A 403 -2.03 -1.99 14.25
N GLY A 404 -2.51 -1.64 15.45
CA GLY A 404 -1.68 -1.59 16.65
C GLY A 404 -0.98 -2.92 16.97
N SER A 405 -1.64 -4.07 16.75
CA SER A 405 -1.05 -5.37 17.04
C SER A 405 0.13 -5.71 16.14
N TYR A 406 0.10 -5.28 14.86
CA TYR A 406 1.23 -5.43 13.94
C TYR A 406 2.42 -4.53 14.31
N ILE A 407 2.11 -3.31 14.78
CA ILE A 407 3.12 -2.40 15.33
C ILE A 407 3.76 -3.02 16.58
N TRP A 408 2.96 -3.51 17.53
CA TRP A 408 3.45 -4.19 18.73
C TRP A 408 4.31 -5.42 18.40
N ASP A 409 3.88 -6.27 17.47
CA ASP A 409 4.64 -7.46 17.09
C ASP A 409 6.03 -7.14 16.53
N THR A 410 6.20 -5.95 15.97
CA THR A 410 7.49 -5.44 15.49
C THR A 410 8.37 -4.90 16.62
N LEU A 411 7.76 -4.30 17.65
CA LEU A 411 8.46 -3.57 18.72
C LEU A 411 8.79 -4.42 19.95
N LYS A 412 8.02 -5.48 20.22
CA LYS A 412 8.08 -6.22 21.49
C LYS A 412 9.49 -6.73 21.81
N TRP A 413 9.90 -6.61 23.07
CA TRP A 413 11.18 -7.15 23.49
C TRP A 413 11.04 -8.62 23.89
N GLU A 414 12.09 -9.39 23.58
CA GLU A 414 12.21 -10.77 24.01
C GLU A 414 12.06 -10.92 25.54
N GLY A 415 11.23 -11.89 25.95
CA GLY A 415 10.99 -12.21 27.35
C GLY A 415 9.89 -11.39 28.02
N GLN A 416 9.37 -10.33 27.40
CA GLN A 416 8.19 -9.63 27.93
C GLN A 416 6.94 -10.49 27.84
N GLN A 417 6.14 -10.49 28.90
CA GLN A 417 4.96 -11.34 29.05
C GLN A 417 3.76 -10.51 29.50
N TYR A 418 2.56 -10.95 29.10
CA TYR A 418 1.28 -10.31 29.45
C TYR A 418 0.28 -11.36 29.91
N ARG A 419 -0.57 -11.00 30.86
CA ARG A 419 -1.74 -11.78 31.27
C ARG A 419 -2.92 -10.84 31.47
N ARG A 420 -3.90 -10.90 30.57
CA ARG A 420 -5.21 -10.27 30.74
C ARG A 420 -6.03 -11.05 31.76
N TYR A 421 -7.02 -10.43 32.40
CA TYR A 421 -7.88 -11.03 33.42
C TYR A 421 -8.38 -12.46 33.10
N ASP A 422 -8.60 -12.80 31.83
CA ASP A 422 -9.09 -14.11 31.36
C ASP A 422 -7.99 -15.13 31.05
N ALA A 423 -6.72 -14.82 31.36
CA ALA A 423 -5.58 -15.70 31.14
C ALA A 423 -5.44 -16.85 32.17
N SER A 424 -6.47 -17.14 32.97
CA SER A 424 -6.45 -18.12 34.06
C SER A 424 -5.27 -17.92 35.03
N TYR A 425 -4.98 -16.65 35.34
CA TYR A 425 -3.82 -16.23 36.15
C TYR A 425 -4.21 -15.50 37.45
N PHE A 426 -5.49 -15.13 37.57
CA PHE A 426 -5.99 -14.24 38.60
C PHE A 426 -6.96 -14.97 39.52
N THR A 427 -6.92 -14.62 40.81
CA THR A 427 -7.94 -15.00 41.78
C THR A 427 -8.70 -13.73 42.18
N GLU A 428 -9.99 -13.68 41.87
CA GLU A 428 -10.84 -12.52 42.19
C GLU A 428 -11.66 -12.80 43.46
N VAL A 429 -11.77 -11.81 44.35
CA VAL A 429 -12.68 -11.80 45.49
C VAL A 429 -13.66 -10.64 45.31
N GLY A 430 -14.96 -10.91 45.44
CA GLY A 430 -16.03 -9.98 45.09
C GLY A 430 -16.60 -10.28 43.69
N THR A 431 -17.65 -9.55 43.33
CA THR A 431 -18.38 -9.72 42.08
C THR A 431 -17.74 -8.84 41.02
N PHE A 432 -17.05 -9.46 40.06
CA PHE A 432 -16.44 -8.74 38.94
C PHE A 432 -17.21 -8.95 37.64
N GLU A 433 -17.48 -7.86 36.94
CA GLU A 433 -17.98 -7.84 35.58
C GLU A 433 -16.90 -7.36 34.60
N THR A 434 -17.01 -7.77 33.34
CA THR A 434 -16.13 -7.28 32.26
C THR A 434 -16.89 -6.28 31.41
N LYS A 435 -16.34 -5.08 31.24
CA LYS A 435 -16.88 -4.06 30.33
C LYS A 435 -15.85 -3.61 29.32
N SER A 436 -16.26 -3.49 28.06
CA SER A 436 -15.50 -2.75 27.03
C SER A 436 -15.97 -1.30 26.90
N LYS A 437 -17.15 -0.96 27.45
CA LYS A 437 -17.76 0.36 27.47
C LYS A 437 -18.53 0.55 28.77
N ASP A 438 -18.50 1.75 29.34
CA ASP A 438 -19.24 2.13 30.54
C ASP A 438 -19.67 3.59 30.40
N ASN A 439 -20.83 3.96 30.94
CA ASN A 439 -21.36 5.33 30.83
C ASN A 439 -20.56 6.36 31.65
N LEU A 440 -19.71 5.91 32.57
CA LEU A 440 -18.80 6.76 33.31
C LEU A 440 -17.52 7.07 32.53
N TRP A 441 -17.28 6.38 31.41
CA TRP A 441 -16.10 6.58 30.57
C TRP A 441 -16.40 7.52 29.41
N ASP A 442 -15.54 8.49 29.19
CA ASP A 442 -15.62 9.39 28.03
C ASP A 442 -14.91 8.85 26.77
N ASP A 443 -14.57 7.56 26.73
CA ASP A 443 -13.93 6.85 25.60
C ASP A 443 -14.80 5.73 24.96
N PRO A 444 -16.08 5.99 24.59
CA PRO A 444 -17.08 4.95 24.25
C PRO A 444 -16.79 4.14 22.98
N THR A 445 -15.79 4.52 22.19
CA THR A 445 -15.43 3.89 20.91
C THR A 445 -14.19 3.01 20.99
N ARG A 446 -13.42 3.08 22.10
CA ARG A 446 -12.26 2.24 22.36
C ARG A 446 -12.74 0.89 22.91
N ASP A 447 -12.16 -0.22 22.45
CA ASP A 447 -12.45 -1.56 23.00
C ASP A 447 -11.67 -1.80 24.30
N GLY A 448 -11.89 -0.92 25.28
CA GLY A 448 -11.14 -0.83 26.51
C GLY A 448 -11.58 -1.84 27.57
N LEU A 449 -11.49 -3.13 27.25
CA LEU A 449 -11.83 -4.24 28.15
C LEU A 449 -11.26 -4.02 29.55
N THR A 450 -12.11 -4.05 30.57
CA THR A 450 -11.76 -3.78 31.97
C THR A 450 -12.63 -4.66 32.87
N ARG A 451 -12.02 -5.31 33.87
CA ARG A 451 -12.72 -5.95 34.99
C ARG A 451 -13.05 -4.92 36.05
N ILE A 452 -14.28 -4.94 36.53
CA ILE A 452 -14.81 -3.94 37.45
C ILE A 452 -15.53 -4.65 38.58
N SER A 453 -15.24 -4.27 39.81
CA SER A 453 -16.05 -4.63 40.98
C SER A 453 -16.29 -3.39 41.83
N ALA A 454 -17.52 -3.25 42.33
CA ALA A 454 -17.93 -2.20 43.26
C ALA A 454 -18.04 -2.74 44.70
N ASP A 455 -17.72 -4.02 44.94
CA ASP A 455 -17.79 -4.62 46.26
C ASP A 455 -16.74 -4.01 47.18
N ALA A 456 -17.13 -3.74 48.44
CA ALA A 456 -16.24 -3.12 49.42
C ALA A 456 -14.98 -3.96 49.72
N ASN A 457 -15.07 -5.29 49.59
CA ASN A 457 -13.97 -6.24 49.79
C ASN A 457 -13.36 -6.73 48.47
N ALA A 458 -13.60 -6.03 47.35
CA ALA A 458 -13.08 -6.42 46.05
C ALA A 458 -11.55 -6.53 46.07
N SER A 459 -11.01 -7.66 45.61
CA SER A 459 -9.57 -7.82 45.44
C SER A 459 -9.20 -8.76 44.29
N VAL A 460 -7.99 -8.60 43.78
CA VAL A 460 -7.39 -9.48 42.77
C VAL A 460 -6.02 -9.95 43.22
N GLY A 461 -5.85 -11.26 43.31
CA GLY A 461 -4.60 -11.94 43.61
C GLY A 461 -3.93 -12.48 42.34
N PHE A 462 -2.60 -12.40 42.28
CA PHE A 462 -1.77 -12.95 41.21
C PHE A 462 -0.35 -13.25 41.72
N VAL A 463 0.42 -13.98 40.92
CA VAL A 463 1.81 -14.31 41.23
C VAL A 463 2.75 -13.41 40.43
N ILE A 464 3.86 -12.97 41.01
CA ILE A 464 5.02 -12.47 40.26
C ILE A 464 5.98 -13.64 40.10
N PRO A 465 6.28 -14.09 38.86
CA PRO A 465 7.10 -15.28 38.66
C PRO A 465 8.55 -15.08 39.11
N ILE A 466 9.28 -16.20 39.16
CA ILE A 466 10.74 -16.22 39.28
C ILE A 466 11.34 -15.45 38.08
N ASP A 467 12.52 -14.86 38.27
CA ASP A 467 13.29 -14.11 37.29
C ASP A 467 12.68 -12.77 36.83
N ALA A 468 11.41 -12.48 37.13
CA ALA A 468 10.80 -11.20 36.83
C ALA A 468 11.54 -10.08 37.56
N TRP A 469 12.22 -9.21 36.82
CA TRP A 469 12.86 -8.03 37.37
C TRP A 469 11.85 -6.91 37.50
N GLN A 470 11.18 -6.56 36.41
CA GLN A 470 10.10 -5.57 36.38
C GLN A 470 8.76 -6.27 36.20
N PHE A 471 7.74 -5.78 36.90
CA PHE A 471 6.37 -6.28 36.86
C PHE A 471 5.41 -5.11 36.99
N ASN A 472 4.41 -5.00 36.11
CA ASN A 472 3.44 -3.91 36.20
C ASN A 472 2.02 -4.47 36.33
N PHE A 473 1.25 -3.92 37.27
CA PHE A 473 -0.20 -4.13 37.31
C PHE A 473 -0.88 -3.10 36.41
N ILE A 474 -1.71 -3.55 35.48
CA ILE A 474 -2.36 -2.71 34.47
C ILE A 474 -3.81 -2.47 34.87
N TYR A 475 -4.17 -1.20 35.04
CA TYR A 475 -5.46 -0.78 35.56
C TYR A 475 -6.07 0.39 34.77
N ARG A 476 -7.35 0.68 35.02
CA ARG A 476 -8.05 1.86 34.49
C ARG A 476 -8.27 2.84 35.64
N THR A 477 -8.21 4.12 35.36
CA THR A 477 -8.69 5.17 36.26
C THR A 477 -9.93 5.83 35.71
N GLU A 478 -10.81 6.30 36.60
CA GLU A 478 -12.05 6.99 36.23
C GLU A 478 -12.67 7.74 37.41
N SER A 479 -13.76 8.46 37.17
CA SER A 479 -14.44 9.31 38.15
C SER A 479 -14.98 8.60 39.41
N THR A 480 -15.11 7.27 39.41
CA THR A 480 -15.58 6.50 40.58
C THR A 480 -14.60 5.42 41.06
N GLY A 481 -13.34 5.47 40.63
CA GLY A 481 -12.33 4.52 41.05
C GLY A 481 -12.00 4.59 42.55
N CYS A 482 -11.67 3.45 43.14
CA CYS A 482 -11.33 3.34 44.56
C CYS A 482 -9.88 3.76 44.87
N THR A 483 -9.55 3.91 46.15
CA THR A 483 -8.16 3.78 46.60
C THR A 483 -7.86 2.30 46.79
N ALA A 484 -6.82 1.80 46.14
CA ALA A 484 -6.39 0.41 46.21
C ALA A 484 -5.11 0.27 47.05
N SER A 485 -4.96 -0.87 47.73
CA SER A 485 -3.74 -1.25 48.46
C SER A 485 -3.08 -2.49 47.85
N VAL A 486 -1.76 -2.55 47.97
CA VAL A 486 -0.93 -3.69 47.57
C VAL A 486 -0.56 -4.50 48.81
N SER A 487 -0.67 -5.82 48.75
CA SER A 487 -0.15 -6.75 49.77
C SER A 487 0.75 -7.79 49.13
N VAL A 488 1.89 -8.07 49.76
CA VAL A 488 2.85 -9.11 49.33
C VAL A 488 2.93 -10.16 50.43
N ALA A 489 2.53 -11.40 50.14
CA ALA A 489 2.43 -12.46 51.14
C ALA A 489 3.78 -12.78 51.80
N GLU A 490 4.87 -12.63 51.04
CA GLU A 490 6.24 -12.86 51.49
C GLU A 490 6.83 -11.71 52.33
N GLY A 491 6.05 -10.65 52.58
CA GLY A 491 6.41 -9.51 53.41
C GLY A 491 7.30 -8.48 52.72
N ASN A 492 7.92 -7.63 53.53
CA ASN A 492 8.72 -6.49 53.06
C ASN A 492 10.05 -6.93 52.41
N GLY A 493 10.65 -6.06 51.60
CA GLY A 493 11.93 -6.29 50.93
C GLY A 493 11.84 -7.28 49.76
N LYS A 494 10.61 -7.57 49.30
CA LYS A 494 10.35 -8.52 48.21
C LYS A 494 9.99 -7.81 46.92
N VAL A 495 9.20 -6.76 46.99
CA VAL A 495 8.76 -6.01 45.82
C VAL A 495 8.81 -4.54 46.17
N GLN A 496 9.23 -3.71 45.23
CA GLN A 496 9.13 -2.26 45.34
C GLN A 496 8.16 -1.73 44.28
N VAL A 497 7.46 -0.65 44.60
CA VAL A 497 6.60 0.11 43.68
C VAL A 497 7.27 1.45 43.37
N TYR A 498 7.17 1.91 42.12
CA TYR A 498 7.58 3.27 41.77
C TYR A 498 6.46 4.26 42.13
N ASP A 499 6.71 5.09 43.14
CA ASP A 499 5.82 6.18 43.50
C ASP A 499 6.11 7.40 42.62
N GLU A 500 5.18 7.68 41.71
CA GLU A 500 5.30 8.79 40.77
C GLU A 500 5.28 10.17 41.46
N THR A 501 4.73 10.27 42.67
CA THR A 501 4.65 11.54 43.41
C THR A 501 6.02 11.95 43.95
N THR A 502 6.74 10.99 44.52
CA THR A 502 8.09 11.20 45.07
C THR A 502 9.20 10.87 44.07
N ALA A 503 8.84 10.36 42.88
CA ALA A 503 9.74 9.87 41.86
C ALA A 503 10.75 8.83 42.39
N SER A 504 10.31 7.96 43.31
CA SER A 504 11.18 7.03 44.04
C SER A 504 10.59 5.61 44.12
N TRP A 505 11.46 4.62 44.32
CA TRP A 505 11.05 3.24 44.56
C TRP A 505 10.84 3.01 46.06
N VAL A 506 9.65 2.55 46.44
CA VAL A 506 9.23 2.34 47.84
C VAL A 506 8.77 0.91 48.06
N GLU A 507 8.67 0.48 49.32
CA GLU A 507 8.15 -0.84 49.69
C GLU A 507 6.74 -1.06 49.11
N ALA A 508 6.53 -2.20 48.44
CA ALA A 508 5.23 -2.50 47.83
C ALA A 508 4.22 -2.98 48.88
N ASN A 509 4.63 -3.73 49.90
CA ASN A 509 3.71 -4.28 50.87
C ASN A 509 3.08 -3.16 51.73
N GLY A 510 1.77 -2.96 51.61
CA GLY A 510 1.03 -1.87 52.23
C GLY A 510 0.94 -0.58 51.40
N TYR A 511 1.56 -0.53 50.21
CA TYR A 511 1.49 0.65 49.35
C TYR A 511 0.06 0.93 48.89
N GLN A 512 -0.35 2.19 48.89
CA GLN A 512 -1.67 2.62 48.43
C GLN A 512 -1.57 3.51 47.20
N PHE A 513 -2.51 3.35 46.27
CA PHE A 513 -2.61 4.17 45.07
C PHE A 513 -4.07 4.40 44.70
N SER A 514 -4.32 5.47 43.93
CA SER A 514 -5.67 5.85 43.54
C SER A 514 -6.02 5.32 42.15
N MET A 515 -7.20 4.70 42.02
CA MET A 515 -7.86 4.44 40.74
C MET A 515 -8.83 5.57 40.34
N LEU A 516 -8.93 6.63 41.15
CA LEU A 516 -9.75 7.81 40.85
C LEU A 516 -9.06 8.69 39.81
N GLU A 517 -9.79 9.07 38.76
CA GLU A 517 -9.38 10.11 37.80
C GLU A 517 -10.10 11.42 38.15
N THR A 518 -9.35 12.51 38.27
CA THR A 518 -9.92 13.81 38.61
C THR A 518 -10.77 14.36 37.47
N THR A 519 -11.90 14.99 37.82
CA THR A 519 -12.85 15.58 36.88
C THR A 519 -12.16 16.56 35.92
N PRO A 520 -12.49 16.52 34.61
CA PRO A 520 -11.99 17.49 33.64
C PRO A 520 -12.27 18.95 34.06
N VAL A 521 -11.27 19.81 33.90
CA VAL A 521 -11.41 21.26 34.14
C VAL A 521 -11.82 21.95 32.83
N THR A 522 -12.92 22.69 32.87
CA THR A 522 -13.35 23.56 31.77
C THR A 522 -12.62 24.89 31.85
N ARG A 523 -11.98 25.32 30.76
CA ARG A 523 -11.20 26.57 30.67
C ARG A 523 -11.29 27.21 29.30
N THR A 524 -10.92 28.50 29.22
CA THR A 524 -10.81 29.23 27.96
C THR A 524 -9.45 28.99 27.32
N VAL A 525 -9.45 28.60 26.05
CA VAL A 525 -8.29 28.33 25.21
C VAL A 525 -8.36 29.22 23.97
N VAL A 526 -7.25 29.86 23.61
CA VAL A 526 -7.14 30.62 22.36
C VAL A 526 -6.76 29.66 21.23
N ILE A 527 -7.60 29.58 20.20
CA ILE A 527 -7.40 28.73 19.02
C ILE A 527 -7.43 29.64 17.79
N PRO A 528 -6.40 29.64 16.93
CA PRO A 528 -6.45 30.42 15.69
C PRO A 528 -7.51 29.88 14.73
N ASN A 529 -8.18 30.78 14.01
CA ASN A 529 -9.15 30.42 12.98
C ASN A 529 -8.46 29.66 11.83
N LEU A 530 -9.07 28.58 11.32
CA LEU A 530 -8.48 27.76 10.25
C LEU A 530 -8.33 28.47 8.90
N ILE A 531 -9.11 29.53 8.67
CA ILE A 531 -9.17 30.23 7.38
C ILE A 531 -8.45 31.57 7.48
N THR A 532 -8.63 32.32 8.58
CA THR A 532 -8.11 33.68 8.72
C THR A 532 -6.89 33.80 9.62
N GLU A 533 -6.52 32.74 10.33
CA GLU A 533 -5.50 32.71 11.39
C GLU A 533 -5.74 33.66 12.57
N ALA A 534 -6.87 34.38 12.59
CA ALA A 534 -7.23 35.26 13.70
C ALA A 534 -7.45 34.45 14.99
N PRO A 535 -6.94 34.91 16.16
CA PRO A 535 -7.13 34.20 17.42
C PRO A 535 -8.59 34.27 17.87
N GLU A 536 -9.15 33.13 18.28
CA GLU A 536 -10.52 33.01 18.80
C GLU A 536 -10.54 32.29 20.16
N ASN A 537 -11.42 32.72 21.07
CA ASN A 537 -11.56 32.14 22.40
C ASN A 537 -12.58 31.00 22.40
N TYR A 538 -12.20 29.84 22.92
CA TYR A 538 -13.08 28.67 23.08
C TYR A 538 -13.08 28.18 24.53
N THR A 539 -14.27 27.97 25.09
CA THR A 539 -14.43 27.32 26.40
C THR A 539 -14.56 25.81 26.21
N LEU A 540 -13.59 25.04 26.69
CA LEU A 540 -13.55 23.59 26.52
C LEU A 540 -12.95 22.87 27.73
N ALA A 541 -13.28 21.58 27.89
CA ALA A 541 -12.59 20.69 28.81
C ALA A 541 -11.28 20.19 28.18
N SER A 542 -10.17 20.26 28.92
CA SER A 542 -8.83 19.96 28.39
C SER A 542 -8.19 18.66 28.93
N LYS A 543 -9.01 17.73 29.44
CA LYS A 543 -8.57 16.41 29.92
C LYS A 543 -9.72 15.39 29.82
N ALA A 544 -9.43 14.10 29.63
CA ALA A 544 -10.43 13.04 29.77
C ALA A 544 -10.79 12.77 31.24
N ASN A 545 -11.98 12.21 31.49
CA ASN A 545 -12.44 11.74 32.80
C ASN A 545 -12.04 10.29 33.13
N THR A 546 -11.39 9.61 32.19
CA THR A 546 -10.86 8.24 32.35
C THR A 546 -9.48 8.15 31.71
N THR A 547 -8.63 7.29 32.26
CA THR A 547 -7.37 6.88 31.62
C THR A 547 -7.34 5.37 31.55
N TYR A 548 -7.33 4.81 30.34
CA TYR A 548 -7.22 3.38 30.13
C TYR A 548 -5.75 2.94 30.19
N GLN A 549 -5.49 1.76 30.77
CA GLN A 549 -4.17 1.11 30.79
C GLN A 549 -3.08 1.86 31.59
N LYS A 550 -3.36 2.42 32.75
CA LYS A 550 -2.28 2.86 33.65
C LYS A 550 -1.50 1.65 34.16
N ARG A 551 -0.21 1.85 34.48
CA ARG A 551 0.68 0.82 35.02
C ARG A 551 1.10 1.20 36.43
N LEU A 552 0.87 0.34 37.39
CA LEU A 552 1.53 0.42 38.68
C LEU A 552 2.86 -0.32 38.54
N LYS A 553 3.94 0.45 38.36
CA LYS A 553 5.27 -0.13 38.10
C LYS A 553 5.84 -0.74 39.37
N MET A 554 6.26 -2.00 39.28
CA MET A 554 6.90 -2.73 40.36
C MET A 554 8.23 -3.35 39.90
N ARG A 555 9.13 -3.60 40.86
CA ARG A 555 10.37 -4.33 40.62
C ARG A 555 10.70 -5.30 41.75
N CYS A 556 11.38 -6.39 41.40
CA CYS A 556 11.88 -7.42 42.32
C CYS A 556 13.39 -7.34 42.54
N ARG A 557 14.07 -6.38 41.91
CA ARG A 557 15.49 -6.11 42.11
C ARG A 557 15.74 -4.62 41.97
N SER A 558 16.56 -4.05 42.84
CA SER A 558 17.01 -2.67 42.68
C SER A 558 18.19 -2.57 41.72
N SER A 559 18.27 -1.44 41.02
CA SER A 559 19.35 -1.13 40.06
C SER A 559 20.74 -1.11 40.71
N ASP A 560 20.82 -0.70 41.98
CA ASP A 560 22.03 -0.67 42.79
C ASP A 560 22.37 -2.00 43.47
N GLY A 561 21.52 -3.02 43.36
CA GLY A 561 21.69 -4.33 43.99
C GLY A 561 21.41 -4.36 45.50
N ALA A 562 20.87 -3.30 46.11
CA ALA A 562 20.46 -3.27 47.51
C ALA A 562 19.44 -4.38 47.89
N PHE A 563 18.62 -4.84 46.94
CA PHE A 563 17.84 -6.07 47.10
C PHE A 563 17.66 -6.81 45.77
N ASP A 564 17.55 -8.15 45.83
CA ASP A 564 17.19 -9.02 44.71
C ASP A 564 16.33 -10.18 45.23
N SER A 565 15.06 -10.21 44.86
CA SER A 565 14.08 -11.23 45.25
C SER A 565 13.63 -12.11 44.07
N ARG A 566 14.36 -12.06 42.93
CA ARG A 566 13.96 -12.74 41.69
C ARG A 566 14.03 -14.27 41.80
N ALA A 567 14.76 -14.82 42.77
CA ALA A 567 14.93 -16.25 42.98
C ALA A 567 13.67 -16.99 43.47
N SER A 568 12.61 -16.28 43.86
CA SER A 568 11.34 -16.88 44.27
C SER A 568 10.15 -16.22 43.59
N ALA A 569 9.04 -16.95 43.53
CA ALA A 569 7.74 -16.39 43.19
C ALA A 569 7.22 -15.53 44.37
N LYS A 570 6.39 -14.51 44.07
CA LYS A 570 5.78 -13.64 45.09
C LYS A 570 4.27 -13.60 44.88
N ASN A 571 3.48 -13.79 45.94
CA ASN A 571 2.03 -13.71 45.86
C ASN A 571 1.59 -12.28 46.21
N VAL A 572 0.97 -11.61 45.24
CA VAL A 572 0.56 -10.22 45.36
C VAL A 572 -0.96 -10.13 45.29
N THR A 573 -1.54 -9.32 46.17
CA THR A 573 -2.97 -8.98 46.16
C THR A 573 -3.14 -7.47 46.04
N ILE A 574 -4.02 -7.04 45.14
CA ILE A 574 -4.49 -5.65 45.03
C ILE A 574 -5.93 -5.60 45.52
N ALA A 575 -6.21 -4.82 46.56
CA ALA A 575 -7.53 -4.77 47.20
C ALA A 575 -8.10 -3.36 47.27
N ASN A 576 -9.43 -3.24 47.24
CA ASN A 576 -10.13 -1.99 47.53
C ASN A 576 -9.90 -1.60 49.00
N ALA A 577 -9.10 -0.57 49.24
CA ALA A 577 -8.75 -0.10 50.58
C ALA A 577 -9.73 0.95 51.11
N SER A 578 -10.44 1.67 50.23
CA SER A 578 -11.41 2.69 50.62
C SER A 578 -12.77 2.14 51.06
N SER A 579 -13.02 0.84 50.88
CA SER A 579 -14.35 0.20 51.10
C SER A 579 -15.50 0.83 50.29
N ASN A 580 -15.17 1.73 49.35
CA ASN A 580 -16.06 2.51 48.49
C ASN A 580 -15.36 2.72 47.14
N GLY A 581 -16.12 2.96 46.07
CA GLY A 581 -15.60 3.12 44.71
C GLY A 581 -15.32 1.79 44.01
N ARG A 582 -14.94 1.86 42.73
CA ARG A 582 -14.75 0.69 41.87
C ARG A 582 -13.27 0.29 41.81
N LEU A 583 -12.99 -1.00 42.02
CA LEU A 583 -11.69 -1.59 41.66
C LEU A 583 -11.73 -1.93 40.16
N LEU A 584 -10.83 -1.33 39.38
CA LEU A 584 -10.79 -1.50 37.92
C LEU A 584 -9.43 -2.06 37.49
N TYR A 585 -9.42 -3.18 36.80
CA TYR A 585 -8.16 -3.72 36.29
C TYR A 585 -8.28 -4.39 34.92
N TRP A 586 -7.16 -4.48 34.21
CA TRP A 586 -7.05 -5.22 32.96
C TRP A 586 -6.25 -6.51 33.13
N GLY A 587 -5.13 -6.46 33.84
CA GLY A 587 -4.20 -7.59 33.96
C GLY A 587 -2.81 -7.17 34.41
N VAL A 588 -1.79 -7.92 34.01
CA VAL A 588 -0.38 -7.68 34.38
C VAL A 588 0.56 -7.86 33.19
N GLU A 589 1.75 -7.28 33.28
CA GLU A 589 2.89 -7.51 32.39
C GLU A 589 4.18 -7.65 33.19
N TRP A 590 5.18 -8.36 32.65
CA TRP A 590 6.50 -8.45 33.28
C TRP A 590 7.62 -8.70 32.30
N SER A 591 8.86 -8.51 32.77
CA SER A 591 10.09 -8.73 32.03
C SER A 591 11.17 -9.29 32.95
N PRO A 592 12.04 -10.20 32.44
CA PRO A 592 13.24 -10.59 33.16
C PRO A 592 14.33 -9.50 33.17
N ARG A 593 14.14 -8.43 32.39
CA ARG A 593 15.05 -7.28 32.30
C ARG A 593 14.59 -6.16 33.22
N GLU A 594 15.54 -5.31 33.58
CA GLU A 594 15.31 -4.10 34.38
C GLU A 594 14.29 -3.14 33.75
N TYR A 595 14.27 -3.07 32.42
CA TYR A 595 13.47 -2.15 31.66
C TYR A 595 12.51 -2.87 30.71
N MET A 596 11.46 -2.16 30.29
CA MET A 596 10.40 -2.65 29.40
C MET A 596 10.05 -1.68 28.27
N MET A 597 9.76 -2.24 27.10
CA MET A 597 8.98 -1.57 26.05
C MET A 597 7.50 -1.57 26.45
N THR A 598 6.86 -0.41 26.39
CA THR A 598 5.43 -0.21 26.62
C THR A 598 4.80 0.40 25.38
N PHE A 599 3.76 -0.24 24.85
CA PHE A 599 2.96 0.30 23.74
C PHE A 599 1.57 0.68 24.25
N ILE A 600 1.23 1.96 24.16
CA ILE A 600 -0.05 2.54 24.57
C ILE A 600 -0.84 2.89 23.32
N ASN A 601 -2.04 2.31 23.16
CA ASN A 601 -2.99 2.79 22.16
C ASN A 601 -4.02 3.71 22.82
N SER A 602 -3.78 5.01 22.69
CA SER A 602 -4.64 6.10 23.15
C SER A 602 -5.53 6.69 22.06
N SER A 603 -5.64 6.03 20.90
CA SER A 603 -6.53 6.47 19.83
C SER A 603 -7.99 6.51 20.29
N ARG A 604 -8.77 7.43 19.70
CA ARG A 604 -10.20 7.61 20.00
C ARG A 604 -11.04 7.62 18.73
N GLY A 605 -12.11 6.83 18.72
CA GLY A 605 -13.02 6.77 17.58
C GLY A 605 -13.80 8.07 17.35
N SER A 606 -14.01 8.43 16.08
CA SER A 606 -14.71 9.64 15.63
C SER A 606 -14.08 10.98 16.05
N HIS A 607 -12.86 10.96 16.62
CA HIS A 607 -12.18 12.18 17.04
C HIS A 607 -11.33 12.77 15.91
N ALA A 608 -11.22 14.10 15.91
CA ALA A 608 -10.58 14.86 14.84
C ALA A 608 -9.44 15.74 15.40
N THR A 609 -8.65 16.35 14.52
CA THR A 609 -7.55 17.24 14.96
C THR A 609 -8.04 18.58 15.49
N ASP A 610 -9.22 19.03 15.04
CA ASP A 610 -9.82 20.29 15.47
C ASP A 610 -10.39 20.23 16.90
N ALA A 611 -9.75 20.94 17.83
CA ALA A 611 -10.18 21.03 19.23
C ALA A 611 -11.47 21.83 19.45
N ARG A 612 -12.01 22.54 18.46
CA ARG A 612 -13.25 23.30 18.62
C ARG A 612 -14.47 22.39 18.74
N LYS A 613 -14.40 21.19 18.17
CA LYS A 613 -15.42 20.14 18.29
C LYS A 613 -15.31 19.44 19.64
N THR A 614 -16.43 18.94 20.16
CA THR A 614 -16.43 18.09 21.36
C THR A 614 -15.59 16.83 21.17
N SER A 615 -15.47 16.33 19.94
CA SER A 615 -14.62 15.21 19.55
C SER A 615 -13.20 15.61 19.13
N GLY A 616 -12.72 16.80 19.51
CA GLY A 616 -11.35 17.21 19.21
C GLY A 616 -10.31 16.45 20.05
N LEU A 617 -9.42 15.69 19.41
CA LEU A 617 -8.34 14.95 20.07
C LEU A 617 -7.50 15.79 21.05
N PRO A 618 -7.14 17.07 20.76
CA PRO A 618 -6.34 17.88 21.68
C PRO A 618 -6.95 18.04 23.08
N ARG A 619 -8.27 17.86 23.22
CA ARG A 619 -8.99 17.94 24.51
C ARG A 619 -8.65 16.81 25.48
N TYR A 620 -8.06 15.72 25.01
CA TYR A 620 -7.90 14.48 25.80
C TYR A 620 -6.43 14.09 26.02
N GLN A 621 -5.49 14.82 25.41
CA GLN A 621 -4.08 14.41 25.37
C GLN A 621 -3.38 14.43 26.72
N ASP A 622 -3.82 15.26 27.67
CA ASP A 622 -3.17 15.43 28.98
C ASP A 622 -2.97 14.12 29.73
N ASN A 623 -4.01 13.30 29.85
CA ASN A 623 -3.91 12.01 30.51
C ASN A 623 -3.77 10.84 29.53
N GLU A 624 -4.26 10.96 28.29
CA GLU A 624 -4.20 9.86 27.33
C GLU A 624 -2.91 9.81 26.49
N VAL A 625 -2.14 10.90 26.44
CA VAL A 625 -0.84 10.95 25.76
C VAL A 625 0.26 11.30 26.74
N TRP A 626 0.18 12.49 27.34
CA TRP A 626 1.25 13.05 28.16
C TRP A 626 1.40 12.36 29.52
N GLY A 627 0.29 11.86 30.08
CA GLY A 627 0.29 11.04 31.28
C GLY A 627 1.13 9.75 31.18
N PHE A 628 1.42 9.28 29.96
CA PHE A 628 2.26 8.10 29.73
C PHE A 628 3.74 8.42 29.48
N LYS A 629 4.11 9.71 29.42
CA LYS A 629 5.50 10.19 29.21
C LYS A 629 6.18 9.49 28.02
N PRO A 630 5.65 9.66 26.79
CA PRO A 630 6.13 8.95 25.61
C PRO A 630 7.60 9.28 25.31
N ASP A 631 8.33 8.28 24.80
CA ASP A 631 9.59 8.45 24.08
C ASP A 631 9.36 8.61 22.57
N LEU A 632 8.29 7.99 22.05
CA LEU A 632 7.83 8.10 20.68
C LEU A 632 6.32 8.31 20.65
N ILE A 633 5.87 9.33 19.93
CA ILE A 633 4.48 9.51 19.54
C ILE A 633 4.32 9.03 18.09
N LEU A 634 3.49 8.00 17.91
CA LEU A 634 3.08 7.49 16.61
C LEU A 634 1.63 7.93 16.35
N ALA A 635 1.43 9.05 15.65
CA ALA A 635 0.11 9.67 15.54
C ALA A 635 -0.51 9.51 14.14
N GLU A 636 -1.73 9.00 14.09
CA GLU A 636 -2.60 9.25 12.94
C GLU A 636 -3.01 10.72 12.96
N LEU A 637 -2.67 11.47 11.92
CA LEU A 637 -3.17 12.81 11.72
C LEU A 637 -4.68 12.72 11.38
N ALA A 638 -5.50 12.95 12.39
CA ALA A 638 -6.95 12.73 12.39
C ALA A 638 -7.77 13.66 11.49
N ILE A 639 -7.16 14.30 10.47
CA ILE A 639 -7.84 15.17 9.50
C ILE A 639 -8.88 14.42 8.64
N HIS A 640 -8.77 13.09 8.59
CA HIS A 640 -9.82 12.17 8.14
C HIS A 640 -11.20 12.57 8.70
N ASN A 641 -11.32 12.70 10.03
CA ASN A 641 -12.57 13.08 10.71
C ASN A 641 -12.87 14.58 10.66
N ASP A 642 -11.92 15.39 10.20
CA ASP A 642 -12.17 16.78 9.83
C ASP A 642 -12.72 16.93 8.40
N GLY A 643 -12.85 15.82 7.66
CA GLY A 643 -13.47 15.76 6.33
C GLY A 643 -12.50 15.54 5.18
N ALA A 644 -11.21 15.27 5.46
CA ALA A 644 -10.21 15.04 4.42
C ALA A 644 -10.50 13.77 3.58
N SER A 645 -11.17 12.77 4.17
CA SER A 645 -11.48 11.50 3.50
C SER A 645 -12.57 11.59 2.43
N GLY A 646 -13.35 12.67 2.42
CA GLY A 646 -14.44 12.88 1.47
C GLY A 646 -14.18 14.02 0.47
N ALA A 647 -15.07 14.18 -0.51
CA ALA A 647 -15.01 15.27 -1.48
C ALA A 647 -15.69 16.57 -1.00
N GLY A 648 -15.86 16.80 0.30
CA GLY A 648 -16.43 18.06 0.80
C GLY A 648 -15.62 19.30 0.37
N ALA A 649 -16.28 20.44 0.16
CA ALA A 649 -15.63 21.70 -0.20
C ALA A 649 -15.31 22.51 1.06
N LEU A 650 -14.03 22.54 1.45
CA LEU A 650 -13.46 23.51 2.39
C LEU A 650 -12.50 24.42 1.64
N PRO A 651 -12.11 25.58 2.19
CA PRO A 651 -11.13 26.41 1.53
C PRO A 651 -9.75 25.75 1.43
N VAL A 652 -9.00 26.06 0.38
CA VAL A 652 -7.59 25.63 0.24
C VAL A 652 -6.76 26.07 1.45
N GLY A 653 -5.80 25.25 1.89
CA GLY A 653 -4.95 25.54 3.05
C GLY A 653 -5.52 25.04 4.38
N THR A 654 -6.80 24.62 4.43
CA THR A 654 -7.44 24.13 5.67
C THR A 654 -6.69 22.93 6.26
N TRP A 655 -6.22 22.00 5.43
CA TRP A 655 -5.62 20.74 5.90
C TRP A 655 -4.20 20.96 6.40
N GLN A 656 -3.45 21.83 5.72
CA GLN A 656 -2.18 22.34 6.22
C GLN A 656 -2.37 23.04 7.57
N GLN A 657 -3.38 23.90 7.72
CA GLN A 657 -3.60 24.66 8.94
C GLN A 657 -4.00 23.76 10.11
N LEU A 658 -4.82 22.73 9.87
CA LEU A 658 -5.12 21.70 10.88
C LEU A 658 -3.86 20.97 11.34
N ALA A 659 -2.97 20.58 10.41
CA ALA A 659 -1.69 19.94 10.74
C ALA A 659 -0.77 20.87 11.55
N LYS A 660 -0.67 22.15 11.14
CA LYS A 660 0.07 23.20 11.87
C LYS A 660 -0.43 23.32 13.31
N GLN A 661 -1.73 23.53 13.49
CA GLN A 661 -2.30 23.70 14.83
C GLN A 661 -2.14 22.45 15.68
N TYR A 662 -2.44 21.27 15.14
CA TYR A 662 -2.35 20.04 15.91
C TYR A 662 -0.92 19.70 16.35
N VAL A 663 0.08 19.98 15.49
CA VAL A 663 1.45 19.50 15.71
C VAL A 663 2.39 20.60 16.18
N THR A 664 2.56 21.67 15.41
CA THR A 664 3.73 22.56 15.48
C THR A 664 3.46 23.95 16.04
N ASP A 665 2.21 24.39 16.11
CA ASP A 665 1.88 25.76 16.50
C ASP A 665 2.19 26.01 18.00
N THR A 666 3.27 26.74 18.27
CA THR A 666 3.71 27.06 19.64
C THR A 666 2.86 28.12 20.32
N ASN A 667 2.02 28.85 19.57
CA ASN A 667 1.08 29.83 20.14
C ASN A 667 -0.26 29.18 20.52
N TYR A 668 -0.52 27.98 20.02
CA TYR A 668 -1.67 27.18 20.41
C TYR A 668 -1.26 26.18 21.49
N GLU A 669 -1.77 26.40 22.70
CA GLU A 669 -1.31 25.64 23.87
C GLU A 669 -1.62 24.14 23.84
N LEU A 670 -2.60 23.68 23.04
CA LEU A 670 -2.94 22.25 22.91
C LEU A 670 -2.28 21.58 21.70
N SER A 671 -1.40 22.27 20.97
CA SER A 671 -0.57 21.61 19.97
C SER A 671 0.38 20.61 20.64
N LEU A 672 0.78 19.58 19.91
CA LEU A 672 1.65 18.54 20.47
C LEU A 672 2.96 19.12 21.00
N TYR A 673 3.57 20.07 20.27
CA TYR A 673 4.85 20.68 20.67
C TYR A 673 4.69 21.57 21.91
N SER A 674 3.63 22.39 21.98
CA SER A 674 3.33 23.22 23.15
C SER A 674 3.07 22.36 24.40
N ARG A 675 2.29 21.28 24.28
CA ARG A 675 1.99 20.39 25.41
C ARG A 675 3.21 19.61 25.86
N ALA A 676 4.04 19.10 24.94
CA ALA A 676 5.28 18.43 25.30
C ALA A 676 6.21 19.34 26.12
N ALA A 677 6.37 20.60 25.68
CA ALA A 677 7.13 21.61 26.42
C ALA A 677 6.53 21.90 27.80
N HIS A 678 5.19 22.01 27.90
CA HIS A 678 4.50 22.22 29.18
C HIS A 678 4.78 21.10 30.20
N PHE A 679 4.87 19.84 29.75
CA PHE A 679 5.18 18.69 30.59
C PHE A 679 6.68 18.40 30.71
N ASN A 680 7.54 19.22 30.11
CA ASN A 680 8.99 19.02 30.03
C ASN A 680 9.37 17.64 29.47
N LEU A 681 8.72 17.26 28.38
CA LEU A 681 8.95 16.01 27.65
C LEU A 681 9.51 16.31 26.25
N GLU A 682 10.40 15.44 25.78
CA GLU A 682 10.98 15.51 24.44
C GLU A 682 10.80 14.19 23.66
N PRO A 683 9.57 13.75 23.38
CA PRO A 683 9.36 12.58 22.54
C PRO A 683 9.84 12.85 21.11
N GLU A 684 10.19 11.79 20.38
CA GLU A 684 10.24 11.84 18.92
C GLU A 684 8.84 11.68 18.35
N TYR A 685 8.58 12.27 17.18
CA TYR A 685 7.27 12.27 16.55
C TYR A 685 7.34 11.59 15.19
N SER A 686 6.35 10.73 14.95
CA SER A 686 6.05 10.19 13.64
C SER A 686 4.56 10.30 13.37
N PHE A 687 4.23 10.79 12.18
CA PHE A 687 2.86 10.92 11.72
C PHE A 687 2.60 10.00 10.55
N PHE A 688 1.36 9.55 10.45
CA PHE A 688 0.78 8.93 9.27
C PHE A 688 -0.65 9.45 9.10
N VAL A 689 -1.27 9.24 7.95
CA VAL A 689 -2.63 9.71 7.66
C VAL A 689 -3.62 8.54 7.54
N GLY A 690 -4.92 8.84 7.55
CA GLY A 690 -5.97 7.84 7.37
C GLY A 690 -6.01 7.23 5.97
N SER A 691 -7.02 6.39 5.72
CA SER A 691 -7.32 5.82 4.41
C SER A 691 -8.43 6.57 3.68
N ILE A 692 -8.57 6.34 2.37
CA ILE A 692 -9.67 6.82 1.55
C ILE A 692 -10.58 5.64 1.22
N THR A 693 -11.87 5.71 1.58
CA THR A 693 -12.83 4.64 1.32
C THR A 693 -14.09 5.16 0.66
N TRP A 694 -14.80 4.27 -0.04
CA TRP A 694 -15.98 4.64 -0.82
C TRP A 694 -17.10 5.19 0.07
N ASN A 695 -17.32 4.60 1.25
CA ASN A 695 -18.35 5.06 2.18
C ASN A 695 -18.11 6.46 2.76
N PHE A 696 -16.89 6.98 2.72
CA PHE A 696 -16.60 8.36 3.13
C PHE A 696 -16.76 9.38 1.99
N GLY A 697 -17.22 8.94 0.81
CA GLY A 697 -17.55 9.84 -0.31
C GLY A 697 -16.33 10.45 -1.00
N GLY A 698 -15.15 9.84 -0.85
CA GLY A 698 -13.91 10.22 -1.54
C GLY A 698 -13.68 9.49 -2.87
N ILE A 699 -14.53 8.51 -3.22
CA ILE A 699 -14.39 7.65 -4.40
C ILE A 699 -15.69 7.68 -5.21
N ASN A 700 -15.59 7.73 -6.53
CA ASN A 700 -16.69 7.67 -7.49
C ASN A 700 -17.21 6.23 -7.68
N GLU A 701 -18.38 6.09 -8.30
CA GLU A 701 -18.97 4.77 -8.58
C GLU A 701 -18.11 3.89 -9.50
N ASP A 702 -17.28 4.50 -10.35
CA ASP A 702 -16.34 3.85 -11.26
C ASP A 702 -15.00 3.45 -10.58
N GLY A 703 -14.87 3.69 -9.27
CA GLY A 703 -13.66 3.36 -8.51
C GLY A 703 -12.51 4.35 -8.65
N THR A 704 -12.74 5.53 -9.23
CA THR A 704 -11.77 6.65 -9.28
C THR A 704 -11.89 7.60 -8.08
N LEU A 705 -10.87 8.42 -7.83
CA LEU A 705 -10.95 9.47 -6.79
C LEU A 705 -11.93 10.56 -7.20
N LYS A 706 -12.77 10.98 -6.25
CA LYS A 706 -13.74 12.06 -6.47
C LYS A 706 -13.08 13.42 -6.26
N PHE A 707 -13.29 14.33 -7.21
CA PHE A 707 -12.83 15.72 -7.13
C PHE A 707 -13.94 16.66 -6.71
N SER A 708 -13.58 17.71 -5.97
CA SER A 708 -14.45 18.86 -5.73
C SER A 708 -13.69 20.16 -5.72
N THR A 709 -14.33 21.21 -6.23
CA THR A 709 -13.79 22.56 -6.22
C THR A 709 -13.74 23.10 -4.79
N GLN A 710 -12.54 23.39 -4.31
CA GLN A 710 -12.30 24.09 -3.05
C GLN A 710 -12.28 25.60 -3.32
N THR A 711 -12.84 26.38 -2.40
CA THR A 711 -12.85 27.84 -2.50
C THR A 711 -11.48 28.43 -2.16
N ALA A 712 -11.19 29.63 -2.65
CA ALA A 712 -9.98 30.37 -2.29
C ALA A 712 -9.97 30.72 -0.79
N SER A 713 -8.78 30.88 -0.23
CA SER A 713 -8.53 31.38 1.12
C SER A 713 -7.32 32.32 1.09
N VAL A 714 -6.95 32.91 2.24
CA VAL A 714 -5.69 33.66 2.36
C VAL A 714 -4.45 32.78 2.16
N LEU A 715 -4.60 31.46 2.24
CA LEU A 715 -3.53 30.46 2.08
C LEU A 715 -3.41 29.95 0.64
N GLY A 716 -4.35 30.27 -0.25
CA GLY A 716 -4.24 29.87 -1.65
C GLY A 716 -5.50 30.08 -2.49
N ASP A 717 -5.31 30.04 -3.81
CA ASP A 717 -6.38 30.20 -4.79
C ASP A 717 -7.29 28.98 -4.87
N ALA A 718 -8.53 29.20 -5.32
CA ALA A 718 -9.51 28.14 -5.54
C ALA A 718 -8.97 27.08 -6.52
N ARG A 719 -9.12 25.80 -6.20
CA ARG A 719 -8.68 24.68 -7.05
C ARG A 719 -9.50 23.42 -6.79
N SER A 720 -9.55 22.52 -7.77
CA SER A 720 -10.14 21.20 -7.59
C SER A 720 -9.21 20.28 -6.80
N MET A 721 -9.73 19.62 -5.77
CA MET A 721 -8.97 18.68 -4.94
C MET A 721 -9.76 17.38 -4.73
N SER A 722 -9.05 16.27 -4.74
CA SER A 722 -9.52 14.97 -4.27
C SER A 722 -9.23 14.77 -2.78
N ALA A 723 -9.72 13.67 -2.19
CA ALA A 723 -9.35 13.31 -0.81
C ALA A 723 -7.83 13.11 -0.64
N LEU A 724 -7.14 12.60 -1.67
CA LEU A 724 -5.68 12.40 -1.62
C LEU A 724 -4.93 13.73 -1.57
N ASP A 725 -5.34 14.71 -2.38
CA ASP A 725 -4.72 16.05 -2.40
C ASP A 725 -4.82 16.74 -1.04
N LYS A 726 -5.91 16.49 -0.30
CA LYS A 726 -6.13 17.05 1.06
C LYS A 726 -5.17 16.46 2.08
N TYR A 727 -4.94 15.14 2.03
CA TYR A 727 -3.90 14.51 2.86
C TYR A 727 -2.50 15.02 2.47
N GLN A 728 -2.21 15.12 1.17
CA GLN A 728 -0.93 15.61 0.67
C GLN A 728 -0.65 17.05 1.10
N GLU A 729 -1.65 17.92 1.17
CA GLU A 729 -1.50 19.28 1.68
C GLU A 729 -0.97 19.30 3.12
N ALA A 730 -1.54 18.48 4.01
CA ALA A 730 -1.08 18.33 5.40
C ALA A 730 0.31 17.67 5.51
N ILE A 731 0.56 16.63 4.71
CA ILE A 731 1.84 15.92 4.67
C ILE A 731 2.97 16.84 4.21
N ASN A 732 2.75 17.60 3.15
CA ASN A 732 3.73 18.53 2.60
C ASN A 732 4.09 19.60 3.61
N TYR A 733 3.11 20.10 4.37
CA TYR A 733 3.38 21.00 5.48
C TYR A 733 4.30 20.36 6.52
N LEU A 734 3.96 19.19 7.07
CA LEU A 734 4.80 18.54 8.10
C LEU A 734 6.21 18.23 7.59
N ARG A 735 6.34 17.75 6.34
CA ARG A 735 7.64 17.51 5.72
C ARG A 735 8.47 18.79 5.55
N SER A 736 7.83 19.93 5.27
CA SER A 736 8.51 21.23 5.20
C SER A 736 9.08 21.68 6.56
N GLN A 737 8.56 21.14 7.66
CA GLN A 737 9.04 21.37 9.02
C GLN A 737 10.07 20.31 9.48
N ASN A 738 10.58 19.48 8.56
CA ASN A 738 11.45 18.34 8.84
C ASN A 738 10.83 17.30 9.80
N ILE A 739 9.50 17.16 9.80
CA ILE A 739 8.78 16.18 10.62
C ILE A 739 8.53 14.92 9.79
N VAL A 740 8.72 13.76 10.41
CA VAL A 740 8.43 12.46 9.77
C VAL A 740 6.92 12.31 9.59
N CYS A 741 6.46 12.37 8.34
CA CYS A 741 5.07 12.09 7.99
C CYS A 741 4.99 11.11 6.80
N LEU A 742 4.45 9.92 7.06
CA LEU A 742 4.30 8.82 6.11
C LEU A 742 3.03 9.02 5.30
N ASP A 743 3.13 8.92 3.98
CA ASP A 743 1.98 9.03 3.07
C ASP A 743 1.24 7.69 2.96
N THR A 744 0.55 7.34 4.04
CA THR A 744 -0.22 6.11 4.12
C THR A 744 -1.50 6.16 3.29
N ALA A 745 -2.01 7.36 2.95
CA ALA A 745 -3.14 7.53 2.06
C ALA A 745 -2.76 7.19 0.61
N GLU A 746 -1.61 7.67 0.14
CA GLU A 746 -1.06 7.29 -1.16
C GLU A 746 -0.76 5.79 -1.21
N HIS A 747 -0.10 5.25 -0.18
CA HIS A 747 0.16 3.81 -0.08
C HIS A 747 -1.12 2.97 -0.15
N TRP A 748 -2.19 3.41 0.50
CA TRP A 748 -3.50 2.78 0.46
C TRP A 748 -4.11 2.83 -0.95
N VAL A 749 -4.08 3.99 -1.63
CA VAL A 749 -4.59 4.16 -3.00
C VAL A 749 -3.84 3.26 -3.98
N GLU A 750 -2.51 3.20 -3.87
CA GLU A 750 -1.69 2.31 -4.68
C GLU A 750 -2.03 0.84 -4.44
N ALA A 751 -2.17 0.42 -3.17
CA ALA A 751 -2.53 -0.95 -2.82
C ALA A 751 -3.90 -1.33 -3.42
N CYS A 752 -4.89 -0.44 -3.32
CA CYS A 752 -6.22 -0.67 -3.88
C CYS A 752 -6.16 -0.93 -5.40
N LYS A 753 -5.52 -0.02 -6.15
CA LYS A 753 -5.38 -0.14 -7.61
C LYS A 753 -4.54 -1.35 -8.02
N ALA A 754 -3.44 -1.61 -7.31
CA ALA A 754 -2.54 -2.70 -7.64
C ALA A 754 -3.21 -4.07 -7.44
N VAL A 755 -3.91 -4.25 -6.33
CA VAL A 755 -4.53 -5.53 -5.93
C VAL A 755 -5.88 -5.75 -6.62
N PHE A 756 -6.77 -4.76 -6.60
CA PHE A 756 -8.17 -4.94 -7.04
C PHE A 756 -8.48 -4.24 -8.37
N GLY A 757 -7.54 -3.51 -8.95
CA GLY A 757 -7.75 -2.72 -10.17
C GLY A 757 -8.34 -1.34 -9.91
N ASP A 758 -9.21 -1.19 -8.90
CA ASP A 758 -9.86 0.07 -8.55
C ASP A 758 -10.06 0.28 -7.03
N LEU A 759 -10.41 1.51 -6.63
CA LEU A 759 -10.56 1.88 -5.21
C LEU A 759 -11.86 1.37 -4.58
N LYS A 760 -12.95 1.28 -5.35
CA LYS A 760 -14.26 0.89 -4.84
C LYS A 760 -14.27 -0.61 -4.54
N SER A 761 -13.81 -1.44 -5.46
CA SER A 761 -13.68 -2.89 -5.27
C SER A 761 -12.78 -3.24 -4.08
N ALA A 762 -11.72 -2.47 -3.85
CA ALA A 762 -10.83 -2.64 -2.70
C ALA A 762 -11.45 -2.24 -1.36
N THR A 763 -12.46 -1.36 -1.37
CA THR A 763 -13.02 -0.74 -0.16
C THR A 763 -14.49 -1.04 0.09
N VAL A 764 -15.13 -1.87 -0.74
CA VAL A 764 -16.48 -2.38 -0.44
C VAL A 764 -16.45 -3.27 0.80
N ALA A 765 -17.50 -3.18 1.62
CA ALA A 765 -17.63 -3.94 2.85
C ALA A 765 -17.50 -5.45 2.61
N SER A 766 -16.64 -6.13 3.36
CA SER A 766 -16.47 -7.59 3.26
C SER A 766 -16.38 -8.31 4.59
N GLY A 767 -16.53 -7.60 5.72
CA GLY A 767 -16.38 -8.16 7.05
C GLY A 767 -14.93 -8.24 7.54
N LYS A 768 -14.76 -8.54 8.83
CA LYS A 768 -13.44 -8.61 9.52
C LYS A 768 -12.41 -9.52 8.85
N THR A 769 -12.87 -10.63 8.28
CA THR A 769 -12.03 -11.62 7.55
C THR A 769 -12.25 -11.58 6.04
N GLY A 770 -12.93 -10.55 5.55
CA GLY A 770 -13.32 -10.44 4.16
C GLY A 770 -12.15 -10.28 3.20
N ALA A 771 -12.43 -10.45 1.92
CA ALA A 771 -11.41 -10.42 0.87
C ALA A 771 -10.91 -9.01 0.54
N THR A 772 -11.68 -7.96 0.86
CA THR A 772 -11.30 -6.56 0.60
C THR A 772 -10.48 -5.99 1.75
N PHE A 773 -10.20 -4.68 1.76
CA PHE A 773 -9.47 -4.03 2.85
C PHE A 773 -10.35 -3.48 3.98
N THR A 774 -11.68 -3.49 3.83
CA THR A 774 -12.59 -2.87 4.80
C THR A 774 -13.61 -3.86 5.37
N ASP A 775 -13.99 -3.64 6.62
CA ASP A 775 -15.00 -4.44 7.33
C ASP A 775 -16.40 -4.04 6.85
N GLU A 776 -16.79 -2.80 7.16
CA GLU A 776 -18.10 -2.22 6.83
C GLU A 776 -18.03 -1.17 5.71
N GLY A 777 -16.94 -1.14 4.94
CA GLY A 777 -16.72 -0.17 3.87
C GLY A 777 -16.02 1.13 4.29
N SER A 778 -15.78 1.28 5.60
CA SER A 778 -15.16 2.46 6.21
C SER A 778 -13.89 2.12 7.00
N HIS A 779 -13.98 1.16 7.92
CA HIS A 779 -12.87 0.79 8.79
C HIS A 779 -12.10 -0.41 8.25
N TRP A 780 -10.83 -0.48 8.63
CA TRP A 780 -9.94 -1.55 8.21
C TRP A 780 -10.37 -2.89 8.80
N ASN A 781 -10.47 -3.89 7.94
CA ASN A 781 -10.51 -5.28 8.37
C ASN A 781 -9.08 -5.82 8.60
N ASN A 782 -8.94 -7.12 8.84
CA ASN A 782 -7.64 -7.76 9.04
C ASN A 782 -6.62 -7.47 7.93
N ASN A 783 -7.07 -7.32 6.68
CA ASN A 783 -6.21 -7.09 5.53
C ASN A 783 -5.87 -5.61 5.37
N GLY A 784 -6.85 -4.71 5.50
CA GLY A 784 -6.58 -3.26 5.50
C GLY A 784 -5.62 -2.84 6.60
N ALA A 785 -5.74 -3.44 7.79
CA ALA A 785 -4.83 -3.19 8.90
C ALA A 785 -3.38 -3.58 8.59
N LYS A 786 -3.16 -4.65 7.81
CA LYS A 786 -1.82 -5.05 7.35
C LYS A 786 -1.26 -4.05 6.34
N VAL A 787 -2.05 -3.61 5.38
CA VAL A 787 -1.65 -2.62 4.37
C VAL A 787 -1.18 -1.34 5.07
N MET A 788 -1.96 -0.84 6.03
CA MET A 788 -1.59 0.38 6.76
C MET A 788 -0.36 0.17 7.65
N ALA A 789 -0.28 -0.95 8.38
CA ALA A 789 0.89 -1.26 9.20
C ALA A 789 2.15 -1.40 8.33
N LYS A 790 2.02 -1.88 7.09
CA LYS A 790 3.13 -2.12 6.18
C LYS A 790 3.90 -0.85 5.82
N ALA A 791 3.20 0.28 5.74
CA ALA A 791 3.81 1.58 5.49
C ALA A 791 4.57 2.13 6.71
N VAL A 792 4.17 1.75 7.93
CA VAL A 792 4.71 2.29 9.19
C VAL A 792 5.84 1.44 9.76
N ILE A 793 5.76 0.12 9.66
CA ILE A 793 6.78 -0.83 10.16
C ILE A 793 8.22 -0.48 9.75
N PRO A 794 8.52 -0.04 8.50
CA PRO A 794 9.88 0.36 8.08
C PRO A 794 10.57 1.38 8.98
N LEU A 795 9.78 2.27 9.60
CA LEU A 795 10.28 3.35 10.42
C LEU A 795 10.73 2.89 11.81
N ILE A 796 10.09 1.83 12.33
CA ILE A 796 10.18 1.43 13.75
C ILE A 796 10.84 0.06 13.97
N LYS A 797 10.99 -0.74 12.90
CA LYS A 797 11.86 -1.94 12.87
C LYS A 797 13.31 -1.50 12.98
#